data_AF-A0A937G0H0-F1
#
_entry.id   AF-A0A937G0H0-F1
#
_cell.length_a   1.000
_cell.length_b   1.000
_cell.length_c   1.000
_cell.angle_alpha   90.00
_cell.angle_beta   90.00
_cell.angle_gamma   90.00
#
_symmetry.space_group_name_H-M   'P 1'
#
loop_
_entity.id
_entity.type
_entity.pdbx_description
1 polymer ?
#
loop_
_entity_poly.entity_id
_entity_poly.type
_entity_poly.pdbx_seq_one_letter_code
_entity_poly.pdbx_strand_id
1 'polypeptide(L)'
;MDRNKYLEEAIRIGDEILRRVEKTDEGYVWKTMTSTGDFEIQWVVSESLYSGTAGIVYFFLELHRRTNDDKYLEAVTEGARWLENYCATNSTEYYAFYTGRMGVSYLMLVLADYLKDESYKAKALKIAEGCEAFLHTSRKVDDLINGYSGALLCLLHLHAATGDEGVLKNIESYTRRLIERANITPHGFYWDRVGTNIKGLCGFSHGASGIGYVFLELGKYFDNESFYWIAKRAFAYENHFFHEEFKNWPDFRRGFYDEKTLNENRDKYLNGEKDYFLLPGDMSAWCHGAPGIGLSRIRAYEVLKDDIYKRDIDRAVEKTGIATLDGEMSVASCILCHGIGGNAILFLEAARVLGDTTYIDMARQAGDRALDYVAEKGKYLSGYSFAGTDNDISLFMGDSGIGYFYLMLSDEKQEKASILKPDLNQVFSGKVDGELASGYEGVFVRLANGLYPLTFEKVKKDIDLNILKGGGSFMLKLRQAIQNAISAKDDDAIQQVWEYELKKEELDSAIESHSYNRIRRIVEIEKNQVCLKTEAELIHTQLVLPEEHVLLELPEEVAKDNEGEEYAIFIPTPEFLLEFPLNDFAYTVIKKFEQPNRVEQVIVEMVDEFEVTEQSEIDQVKEVTIYQITEALHQGILFIDHSPVVHQ
;
A
#
# COMPACT_ATOMS: atom_id res chain seq x y z
N MET A 1 9.41 23.23 33.27
CA MET A 1 8.11 22.54 33.10
C MET A 1 8.28 21.07 33.44
N ASP A 2 7.21 20.48 33.96
CA ASP A 2 7.17 19.36 34.90
C ASP A 2 7.46 17.99 34.24
N ARG A 3 8.73 17.71 33.88
CA ARG A 3 9.18 16.40 33.33
C ARG A 3 8.69 15.20 34.12
N ASN A 4 8.54 15.41 35.42
CA ASN A 4 8.16 14.38 36.36
C ASN A 4 6.77 13.83 36.02
N LYS A 5 5.82 14.68 35.62
CA LYS A 5 4.44 14.25 35.34
C LYS A 5 4.32 13.27 34.17
N TYR A 6 5.09 13.45 33.08
CA TYR A 6 5.03 12.54 31.93
C TYR A 6 5.64 11.17 32.27
N LEU A 7 6.78 11.17 32.97
CA LEU A 7 7.40 9.92 33.41
C LEU A 7 6.53 9.20 34.45
N GLU A 8 5.94 9.93 35.39
CA GLU A 8 4.99 9.39 36.37
C GLU A 8 3.77 8.76 35.71
N GLU A 9 3.21 9.40 34.68
CA GLU A 9 2.08 8.85 33.95
C GLU A 9 2.45 7.59 33.16
N ALA A 10 3.63 7.57 32.53
CA ALA A 10 4.14 6.38 31.85
C ALA A 10 4.38 5.22 32.84
N ILE A 11 4.89 5.50 34.04
CA ILE A 11 5.05 4.52 35.13
C ILE A 11 3.69 4.00 35.58
N ARG A 12 2.69 4.87 35.80
CA ARG A 12 1.33 4.48 36.19
C ARG A 12 0.73 3.51 35.18
N ILE A 13 0.83 3.84 33.89
CA ILE A 13 0.36 2.99 32.79
C ILE A 13 1.12 1.65 32.77
N GLY A 14 2.46 1.69 32.88
CA GLY A 14 3.29 0.48 32.93
C GLY A 14 2.92 -0.46 34.07
N ASP A 15 2.68 0.07 35.26
CA ASP A 15 2.25 -0.71 36.42
C ASP A 15 0.86 -1.32 36.24
N GLU A 16 -0.06 -0.64 35.55
CA GLU A 16 -1.38 -1.19 35.21
C GLU A 16 -1.29 -2.33 34.19
N ILE A 17 -0.46 -2.19 33.16
CA ILE A 17 -0.23 -3.23 32.16
C ILE A 17 0.46 -4.44 32.77
N LEU A 18 1.41 -4.22 33.69
CA LEU A 18 2.12 -5.31 34.37
C LEU A 18 1.17 -6.15 35.25
N ARG A 19 0.11 -5.57 35.82
CA ARG A 19 -0.92 -6.33 36.56
C ARG A 19 -1.75 -7.26 35.67
N ARG A 20 -1.75 -7.03 34.35
CA ARG A 20 -2.51 -7.82 33.36
C ARG A 20 -1.69 -8.95 32.73
N VAL A 21 -0.43 -9.12 33.16
CA VAL A 21 0.45 -10.18 32.65
C VAL A 21 -0.09 -11.56 33.00
N GLU A 22 -0.05 -12.48 32.04
CA GLU A 22 -0.24 -13.90 32.26
C GLU A 22 1.14 -14.56 32.37
N LYS A 23 1.47 -15.04 33.57
CA LYS A 23 2.75 -15.73 33.83
C LYS A 23 2.61 -17.20 33.49
N THR A 24 3.39 -17.66 32.53
CA THR A 24 3.41 -19.06 32.07
C THR A 24 4.77 -19.70 32.32
N ASP A 25 4.88 -21.02 32.22
CA ASP A 25 6.17 -21.71 32.30
C ASP A 25 7.13 -21.26 31.18
N GLU A 26 6.58 -20.82 30.04
CA GLU A 26 7.33 -20.35 28.88
C GLU A 26 7.76 -18.87 28.98
N GLY A 27 7.21 -18.10 29.93
CA GLY A 27 7.51 -16.67 30.12
C GLY A 27 6.24 -15.83 30.30
N TYR A 28 6.36 -14.52 30.06
CA TYR A 28 5.27 -13.56 30.24
C TYR A 28 4.56 -13.25 28.93
N VAL A 29 3.23 -13.31 28.95
CA VAL A 29 2.39 -13.02 27.79
C VAL A 29 1.26 -12.07 28.16
N TRP A 30 0.83 -11.27 27.19
CA TRP A 30 -0.31 -10.38 27.32
C TRP A 30 -1.33 -10.68 26.23
N LYS A 31 -2.60 -10.61 26.61
CA LYS A 31 -3.73 -10.65 25.66
C LYS A 31 -4.13 -9.22 25.29
N THR A 32 -4.34 -9.00 24.01
CA THR A 32 -4.70 -7.72 23.41
C THR A 32 -5.99 -7.86 22.60
N MET A 33 -6.59 -6.73 22.25
CA MET A 33 -7.80 -6.71 21.44
C MET A 33 -7.48 -6.83 19.96
N THR A 34 -8.32 -7.57 19.24
CA THR A 34 -8.41 -7.52 17.77
C THR A 34 -9.87 -7.38 17.35
N SER A 35 -10.11 -6.74 16.21
CA SER A 35 -11.43 -6.66 15.60
C SER A 35 -11.59 -7.77 14.57
N THR A 36 -12.71 -8.47 14.59
CA THR A 36 -13.18 -9.28 13.46
C THR A 36 -13.88 -8.37 12.43
N GLY A 37 -14.22 -8.92 11.27
CA GLY A 37 -14.89 -8.17 10.19
C GLY A 37 -16.22 -7.51 10.62
N ASP A 38 -16.92 -8.09 11.60
CA ASP A 38 -18.20 -7.58 12.09
C ASP A 38 -18.07 -6.55 13.24
N PHE A 39 -16.87 -5.96 13.42
CA PHE A 39 -16.54 -5.08 14.55
C PHE A 39 -16.65 -5.75 15.93
N GLU A 40 -16.73 -7.09 15.99
CA GLU A 40 -16.63 -7.81 17.25
C GLU A 40 -15.19 -7.82 17.75
N ILE A 41 -15.02 -7.62 19.06
CA ILE A 41 -13.70 -7.62 19.68
C ILE A 41 -13.42 -8.96 20.34
N GLN A 42 -12.23 -9.48 20.06
CA GLN A 42 -11.70 -10.67 20.72
C GLN A 42 -10.39 -10.34 21.43
N TRP A 43 -10.20 -10.94 22.61
CA TRP A 43 -8.93 -10.93 23.30
C TRP A 43 -8.07 -12.08 22.80
N VAL A 44 -6.96 -11.76 22.15
CA VAL A 44 -6.09 -12.73 21.51
C VAL A 44 -4.66 -12.62 22.01
N VAL A 45 -3.93 -13.73 21.91
CA VAL A 45 -2.49 -13.75 22.08
C VAL A 45 -1.87 -13.51 20.70
N SER A 46 -0.99 -12.52 20.60
CA SER A 46 -0.25 -12.18 19.38
C SER A 46 1.23 -11.94 19.68
N GLU A 47 2.10 -12.39 18.78
CA GLU A 47 3.55 -12.13 18.85
C GLU A 47 3.92 -10.72 18.36
N SER A 48 3.02 -10.04 17.62
CA SER A 48 3.36 -8.87 16.82
C SER A 48 3.84 -7.64 17.61
N LEU A 49 4.59 -6.77 16.93
CA LEU A 49 5.00 -5.47 17.48
C LEU A 49 3.82 -4.48 17.55
N TYR A 50 2.89 -4.57 16.61
CA TYR A 50 1.77 -3.64 16.47
C TYR A 50 0.74 -3.84 17.59
N SER A 51 0.18 -5.04 17.66
CA SER A 51 -0.93 -5.39 18.56
C SER A 51 -0.59 -6.50 19.54
N GLY A 52 0.68 -6.91 19.70
CA GLY A 52 1.04 -8.12 20.45
C GLY A 52 2.07 -7.90 21.58
N THR A 53 2.56 -9.03 22.11
CA THR A 53 3.51 -9.07 23.22
C THR A 53 4.82 -8.37 22.89
N ALA A 54 5.32 -8.44 21.66
CA ALA A 54 6.56 -7.73 21.28
C ALA A 54 6.44 -6.21 21.44
N GLY A 55 5.27 -5.63 21.12
CA GLY A 55 5.02 -4.21 21.33
C GLY A 55 5.05 -3.80 22.81
N ILE A 56 4.46 -4.64 23.66
CA ILE A 56 4.42 -4.42 25.12
C ILE A 56 5.82 -4.56 25.73
N VAL A 57 6.60 -5.57 25.29
CA VAL A 57 8.00 -5.73 25.71
C VAL A 57 8.85 -4.54 25.29
N TYR A 58 8.65 -4.01 24.07
CA TYR A 58 9.33 -2.81 23.62
C TYR A 58 9.01 -1.59 24.51
N PHE A 59 7.75 -1.44 24.92
CA PHE A 59 7.37 -0.38 25.87
C PHE A 59 8.05 -0.56 27.24
N PHE A 60 8.03 -1.76 27.82
CA PHE A 60 8.70 -2.02 29.10
C PHE A 60 10.21 -1.83 29.05
N LEU A 61 10.83 -2.13 27.90
CA LEU A 61 12.24 -1.82 27.65
C LEU A 61 12.51 -0.31 27.75
N GLU A 62 11.70 0.50 27.08
CA GLU A 62 11.84 1.96 27.11
C GLU A 62 11.54 2.55 28.49
N LEU A 63 10.65 1.92 29.26
CA LEU A 63 10.34 2.28 30.63
C LEU A 63 11.52 1.96 31.56
N HIS A 64 12.06 0.74 31.50
CA HIS A 64 13.26 0.34 32.25
C HIS A 64 14.45 1.25 31.91
N ARG A 65 14.63 1.62 30.63
CA ARG A 65 15.70 2.52 30.19
C ARG A 65 15.65 3.90 30.88
N ARG A 66 14.47 4.38 31.28
CA ARG A 66 14.28 5.68 31.93
C ARG A 66 14.15 5.61 33.45
N THR A 67 13.72 4.48 33.99
CA THR A 67 13.47 4.31 35.44
C THR A 67 14.55 3.50 36.16
N ASN A 68 15.24 2.60 35.44
CA ASN A 68 16.15 1.59 35.98
C ASN A 68 15.49 0.73 37.08
N ASP A 69 14.19 0.45 36.95
CA ASP A 69 13.42 -0.38 37.88
C ASP A 69 13.36 -1.84 37.39
N ASP A 70 13.97 -2.74 38.16
CA ASP A 70 14.17 -4.16 37.82
C ASP A 70 12.85 -4.90 37.48
N LYS A 71 11.69 -4.46 37.99
CA LYS A 71 10.40 -5.11 37.65
C LYS A 71 10.09 -5.01 36.16
N TYR A 72 10.51 -3.93 35.50
CA TYR A 72 10.33 -3.75 34.06
C TYR A 72 11.38 -4.53 33.28
N LEU A 73 12.59 -4.68 33.80
CA LEU A 73 13.59 -5.56 33.22
C LEU A 73 13.12 -7.02 33.25
N GLU A 74 12.54 -7.47 34.36
CA GLU A 74 11.93 -8.80 34.47
C GLU A 74 10.83 -9.00 33.42
N ALA A 75 9.94 -8.02 33.24
CA ALA A 75 8.90 -8.07 32.21
C ALA A 75 9.49 -8.18 30.80
N VAL A 76 10.60 -7.48 30.53
CA VAL A 76 11.32 -7.56 29.25
C VAL A 76 11.92 -8.94 29.03
N THR A 77 12.64 -9.49 30.01
CA THR A 77 13.34 -10.78 29.87
C THR A 77 12.36 -11.94 29.75
N GLU A 78 11.32 -11.96 30.57
CA GLU A 78 10.30 -13.03 30.55
C GLU A 78 9.39 -12.92 29.34
N GLY A 79 9.08 -11.70 28.88
CA GLY A 79 8.34 -11.50 27.63
C GLY A 79 9.14 -11.91 26.39
N ALA A 80 10.44 -11.62 26.36
CA ALA A 80 11.33 -12.08 25.30
C ALA A 80 11.47 -13.61 25.30
N ARG A 81 11.52 -14.25 26.47
CA ARG A 81 11.52 -15.72 26.59
C ARG A 81 10.24 -16.33 26.01
N TRP A 82 9.09 -15.75 26.33
CA TRP A 82 7.82 -16.20 25.77
C TRP A 82 7.79 -16.08 24.25
N LEU A 83 8.25 -14.96 23.69
CA LEU A 83 8.31 -14.73 22.25
C LEU A 83 9.22 -15.74 21.53
N GLU A 84 10.40 -16.02 22.10
CA GLU A 84 11.32 -17.03 21.57
C GLU A 84 10.65 -18.41 21.49
N ASN A 85 10.03 -18.86 22.59
CA ASN A 85 9.38 -20.16 22.64
C ASN A 85 8.14 -20.23 21.76
N TYR A 86 7.35 -19.15 21.69
CA TYR A 86 6.18 -19.05 20.83
C TYR A 86 6.57 -19.17 19.34
N CYS A 87 7.56 -18.39 18.88
CA CYS A 87 8.01 -18.45 17.49
C CYS A 87 8.65 -19.81 17.14
N ALA A 88 9.32 -20.46 18.09
CA ALA A 88 9.92 -21.79 17.87
C ALA A 88 8.88 -22.91 17.74
N THR A 89 7.72 -22.77 18.38
CA THR A 89 6.67 -23.81 18.42
C THR A 89 5.51 -23.55 17.46
N ASN A 90 5.36 -22.32 16.95
CA ASN A 90 4.30 -21.93 16.03
C ASN A 90 4.91 -21.52 14.68
N SER A 91 4.75 -22.35 13.65
CA SER A 91 5.18 -21.99 12.29
C SER A 91 4.29 -20.89 11.71
N THR A 92 4.87 -20.02 10.88
CA THR A 92 4.14 -18.97 10.15
C THR A 92 4.72 -18.77 8.77
N GLU A 93 3.90 -18.23 7.87
CA GLU A 93 4.33 -17.67 6.59
C GLU A 93 4.19 -16.13 6.59
N TYR A 94 3.74 -15.54 7.71
CA TYR A 94 3.46 -14.11 7.83
C TYR A 94 4.62 -13.34 8.48
N TYR A 95 5.56 -12.87 7.65
CA TYR A 95 6.77 -12.16 8.07
C TYR A 95 6.68 -10.64 7.92
N ALA A 96 5.47 -10.07 8.05
CA ALA A 96 5.30 -8.63 8.13
C ALA A 96 6.08 -8.03 9.32
N PHE A 97 6.49 -6.77 9.22
CA PHE A 97 7.28 -6.14 10.27
C PHE A 97 6.44 -5.76 11.49
N TYR A 98 5.48 -4.87 11.34
CA TYR A 98 4.71 -4.41 12.49
C TYR A 98 3.72 -5.46 12.99
N THR A 99 3.00 -6.12 12.07
CA THR A 99 1.91 -7.06 12.42
C THR A 99 2.35 -8.53 12.43
N GLY A 100 3.59 -8.84 12.06
CA GLY A 100 4.07 -10.21 11.88
C GLY A 100 5.41 -10.49 12.57
N ARG A 101 6.02 -11.60 12.15
CA ARG A 101 7.19 -12.20 12.82
C ARG A 101 8.45 -11.34 12.78
N MET A 102 8.60 -10.50 11.76
CA MET A 102 9.78 -9.64 11.64
C MET A 102 9.85 -8.59 12.77
N GLY A 103 8.72 -8.16 13.33
CA GLY A 103 8.69 -7.30 14.51
C GLY A 103 9.35 -7.92 15.74
N VAL A 104 9.20 -9.23 15.89
CA VAL A 104 9.84 -10.00 16.96
C VAL A 104 11.35 -10.10 16.73
N SER A 105 11.77 -10.39 15.49
CA SER A 105 13.20 -10.43 15.13
C SER A 105 13.88 -9.09 15.41
N TYR A 106 13.26 -7.98 14.99
CA TYR A 106 13.74 -6.63 15.28
C TYR A 106 13.84 -6.35 16.79
N LEU A 107 12.82 -6.72 17.58
CA LEU A 107 12.86 -6.57 19.03
C LEU A 107 14.07 -7.29 19.63
N MET A 108 14.38 -8.51 19.18
CA MET A 108 15.56 -9.24 19.67
C MET A 108 16.86 -8.48 19.36
N LEU A 109 16.99 -7.81 18.22
CA LEU A 109 18.15 -6.95 17.93
C LEU A 109 18.23 -5.75 18.88
N VAL A 110 17.09 -5.14 19.19
CA VAL A 110 17.01 -4.02 20.15
C VAL A 110 17.43 -4.51 21.54
N LEU A 111 17.03 -5.72 21.94
CA LEU A 111 17.44 -6.33 23.21
C LEU A 111 18.93 -6.70 23.22
N ALA A 112 19.47 -7.20 22.10
CA ALA A 112 20.89 -7.49 21.97
C ALA A 112 21.75 -6.24 22.23
N ASP A 113 21.38 -5.11 21.62
CA ASP A 113 22.06 -3.84 21.85
C ASP A 113 21.86 -3.33 23.29
N TYR A 114 20.66 -3.42 23.84
CA TYR A 114 20.38 -2.86 25.16
C TYR A 114 21.03 -3.65 26.30
N LEU A 115 20.87 -4.99 26.28
CA LEU A 115 21.38 -5.90 27.30
C LEU A 115 22.86 -6.23 27.09
N LYS A 116 23.43 -5.86 25.94
CA LYS A 116 24.80 -6.22 25.52
C LYS A 116 25.01 -7.74 25.51
N ASP A 117 23.98 -8.46 25.08
CA ASP A 117 23.96 -9.92 24.97
C ASP A 117 23.76 -10.35 23.50
N GLU A 118 24.85 -10.85 22.91
CA GLU A 118 24.90 -11.30 21.52
C GLU A 118 24.02 -12.53 21.24
N SER A 119 23.60 -13.28 22.28
CA SER A 119 22.70 -14.43 22.10
C SER A 119 21.38 -14.02 21.45
N TYR A 120 20.90 -12.81 21.72
CA TYR A 120 19.70 -12.26 21.11
C TYR A 120 19.82 -12.03 19.60
N LYS A 121 21.02 -11.82 19.06
CA LYS A 121 21.21 -11.76 17.60
C LYS A 121 20.99 -13.11 16.94
N ALA A 122 21.46 -14.19 17.58
CA ALA A 122 21.20 -15.55 17.11
C ALA A 122 19.70 -15.88 17.17
N LYS A 123 18.99 -15.43 18.21
CA LYS A 123 17.52 -15.54 18.31
C LYS A 123 16.82 -14.74 17.19
N ALA A 124 17.28 -13.53 16.91
CA ALA A 124 16.74 -12.70 15.83
C ALA A 124 16.85 -13.39 14.46
N LEU A 125 18.02 -13.96 14.16
CA LEU A 125 18.23 -14.76 12.94
C LEU A 125 17.30 -15.96 12.91
N LYS A 126 17.21 -16.72 14.01
CA LYS A 126 16.36 -17.91 14.10
C LYS A 126 14.88 -17.59 13.86
N ILE A 127 14.40 -16.48 14.40
CA ILE A 127 13.01 -16.01 14.22
C ILE A 127 12.73 -15.57 12.77
N ALA A 128 13.74 -15.07 12.06
CA ALA A 128 13.64 -14.63 10.68
C ALA A 128 13.84 -15.76 9.64
N GLU A 129 14.25 -16.96 10.07
CA GLU A 129 14.41 -18.12 9.18
C GLU A 129 13.10 -18.45 8.45
N GLY A 130 13.17 -18.71 7.15
CA GLY A 130 12.01 -19.05 6.33
C GLY A 130 11.20 -17.86 5.81
N CYS A 131 11.67 -16.63 6.04
CA CYS A 131 10.96 -15.41 5.61
C CYS A 131 10.76 -15.30 4.09
N GLU A 132 11.54 -16.02 3.27
CA GLU A 132 11.35 -16.11 1.83
C GLU A 132 9.96 -16.65 1.45
N ALA A 133 9.36 -17.50 2.29
CA ALA A 133 8.01 -18.04 2.06
C ALA A 133 6.95 -16.92 1.96
N PHE A 134 7.17 -15.79 2.63
CA PHE A 134 6.23 -14.68 2.62
C PHE A 134 6.05 -14.07 1.22
N LEU A 135 7.12 -14.05 0.40
CA LEU A 135 7.08 -13.60 -1.00
C LEU A 135 6.24 -14.49 -1.91
N HIS A 136 5.88 -15.69 -1.45
CA HIS A 136 5.14 -16.70 -2.21
C HIS A 136 3.70 -16.91 -1.71
N THR A 137 3.28 -16.15 -0.70
CA THR A 137 1.91 -16.17 -0.20
C THR A 137 0.91 -15.67 -1.26
N SER A 138 -0.33 -16.16 -1.19
CA SER A 138 -1.40 -15.74 -2.09
C SER A 138 -1.75 -14.25 -1.91
N ARG A 139 -1.64 -13.76 -0.67
CA ARG A 139 -1.88 -12.37 -0.31
C ARG A 139 -0.62 -11.54 -0.54
N LYS A 140 -0.55 -10.91 -1.71
CA LYS A 140 0.53 -9.96 -2.06
C LYS A 140 0.23 -8.59 -1.45
N VAL A 141 1.07 -8.14 -0.52
CA VAL A 141 0.97 -6.83 0.13
C VAL A 141 2.35 -6.17 0.11
N ASP A 142 2.42 -4.94 -0.39
CA ASP A 142 3.72 -4.28 -0.60
C ASP A 142 4.11 -3.36 0.55
N ASP A 143 3.15 -2.97 1.37
CA ASP A 143 3.26 -1.89 2.35
C ASP A 143 4.23 -2.11 3.54
N LEU A 144 4.34 -1.07 4.39
CA LEU A 144 5.25 -1.03 5.53
C LEU A 144 4.76 -1.89 6.72
N ILE A 145 3.45 -1.98 6.95
CA ILE A 145 2.87 -2.54 8.18
C ILE A 145 2.58 -4.04 8.07
N ASN A 146 2.07 -4.46 6.92
CA ASN A 146 1.63 -5.81 6.58
C ASN A 146 2.46 -6.44 5.47
N GLY A 147 3.24 -5.66 4.73
CA GLY A 147 3.81 -6.09 3.46
C GLY A 147 5.31 -6.30 3.42
N TYR A 148 5.78 -6.49 2.19
CA TYR A 148 7.17 -6.76 1.84
C TYR A 148 8.11 -5.60 2.20
N SER A 149 7.64 -4.35 2.13
CA SER A 149 8.46 -3.18 2.49
C SER A 149 8.85 -3.20 3.96
N GLY A 150 7.91 -3.50 4.86
CA GLY A 150 8.22 -3.66 6.28
C GLY A 150 9.22 -4.78 6.53
N ALA A 151 8.99 -5.96 5.94
CA ALA A 151 9.90 -7.10 6.09
C ALA A 151 11.33 -6.75 5.61
N LEU A 152 11.45 -6.06 4.46
CA LEU A 152 12.72 -5.57 3.95
C LEU A 152 13.43 -4.64 4.95
N LEU A 153 12.70 -3.72 5.57
CA LEU A 153 13.27 -2.84 6.59
C LEU A 153 13.86 -3.63 7.76
N CYS A 154 13.14 -4.62 8.28
CA CYS A 154 13.66 -5.49 9.34
C CYS A 154 14.91 -6.28 8.88
N LEU A 155 14.90 -6.80 7.65
CA LEU A 155 16.04 -7.52 7.08
C LEU A 155 17.29 -6.61 7.01
N LEU A 156 17.13 -5.32 6.67
CA LEU A 156 18.25 -4.36 6.68
C LEU A 156 18.84 -4.20 8.08
N HIS A 157 18.00 -4.03 9.11
CA HIS A 157 18.43 -3.96 10.50
C HIS A 157 19.12 -5.25 10.96
N LEU A 158 18.56 -6.41 10.59
CA LEU A 158 19.10 -7.73 10.91
C LEU A 158 20.47 -7.95 10.26
N HIS A 159 20.62 -7.63 8.98
CA HIS A 159 21.89 -7.74 8.30
C HIS A 159 22.92 -6.76 8.86
N ALA A 160 22.54 -5.51 9.13
CA ALA A 160 23.43 -4.54 9.75
C ALA A 160 23.97 -5.01 11.12
N ALA A 161 23.14 -5.69 11.92
CA ALA A 161 23.55 -6.17 13.24
C ALA A 161 24.40 -7.46 13.20
N THR A 162 24.27 -8.29 12.15
CA THR A 162 24.80 -9.66 12.12
C THR A 162 25.80 -9.96 11.00
N GLY A 163 25.70 -9.27 9.86
CA GLY A 163 26.46 -9.56 8.64
C GLY A 163 26.11 -10.89 7.98
N ASP A 164 24.92 -11.45 8.23
CA ASP A 164 24.54 -12.76 7.71
C ASP A 164 24.24 -12.76 6.19
N GLU A 165 24.97 -13.56 5.43
CA GLU A 165 24.84 -13.65 3.97
C GLU A 165 23.48 -14.21 3.49
N GLY A 166 22.80 -15.02 4.32
CA GLY A 166 21.45 -15.49 4.03
C GLY A 166 20.44 -14.34 4.08
N VAL A 167 20.57 -13.47 5.09
CA VAL A 167 19.77 -12.25 5.19
C VAL A 167 20.02 -11.33 4.00
N LEU A 168 21.27 -11.20 3.53
CA LEU A 168 21.59 -10.38 2.35
C LEU A 168 20.87 -10.85 1.09
N LYS A 169 20.78 -12.17 0.86
CA LYS A 169 20.01 -12.74 -0.27
C LYS A 169 18.51 -12.48 -0.17
N ASN A 170 17.99 -12.46 1.05
CA ASN A 170 16.59 -12.11 1.28
C ASN A 170 16.36 -10.62 1.00
N ILE A 171 17.26 -9.73 1.44
CA ILE A 171 17.20 -8.29 1.09
C ILE A 171 17.13 -8.10 -0.43
N GLU A 172 17.99 -8.80 -1.20
CA GLU A 172 17.96 -8.74 -2.67
C GLU A 172 16.60 -9.20 -3.24
N SER A 173 16.07 -10.32 -2.74
CA SER A 173 14.81 -10.89 -3.24
C SER A 173 13.60 -10.01 -2.97
N TYR A 174 13.51 -9.42 -1.76
CA TYR A 174 12.45 -8.49 -1.40
C TYR A 174 12.58 -7.17 -2.18
N THR A 175 13.80 -6.66 -2.36
CA THR A 175 14.07 -5.46 -3.16
C THR A 175 13.58 -5.64 -4.59
N ARG A 176 14.01 -6.73 -5.26
CA ARG A 176 13.57 -7.06 -6.61
C ARG A 176 12.06 -7.15 -6.71
N ARG A 177 11.40 -7.81 -5.76
CA ARG A 177 9.94 -7.95 -5.75
C ARG A 177 9.23 -6.59 -5.68
N LEU A 178 9.69 -5.68 -4.83
CA LEU A 178 9.08 -4.35 -4.70
C LEU A 178 9.28 -3.50 -5.97
N ILE A 179 10.44 -3.60 -6.62
CA ILE A 179 10.69 -2.91 -7.90
C ILE A 179 9.75 -3.43 -8.99
N GLU A 180 9.59 -4.75 -9.11
CA GLU A 180 8.71 -5.39 -10.10
C GLU A 180 7.23 -5.07 -9.89
N ARG A 181 6.83 -4.72 -8.67
CA ARG A 181 5.44 -4.41 -8.31
C ARG A 181 5.12 -2.93 -8.31
N ALA A 182 6.09 -2.06 -8.61
CA ALA A 182 5.85 -0.64 -8.69
C ALA A 182 4.96 -0.30 -9.89
N ASN A 183 3.91 0.47 -9.65
CA ASN A 183 3.10 1.08 -10.70
C ASN A 183 3.71 2.44 -11.03
N ILE A 184 4.00 2.66 -12.31
CA ILE A 184 4.72 3.83 -12.79
C ILE A 184 3.73 4.79 -13.42
N THR A 185 3.76 6.05 -13.00
CA THR A 185 2.94 7.12 -13.59
C THR A 185 3.83 8.27 -14.05
N PRO A 186 3.28 9.24 -14.80
CA PRO A 186 4.01 10.45 -15.12
C PRO A 186 4.47 11.24 -13.87
N HIS A 187 3.78 11.09 -12.75
CA HIS A 187 3.95 11.89 -11.53
C HIS A 187 4.73 11.19 -10.42
N GLY A 188 5.05 9.91 -10.56
CA GLY A 188 5.78 9.15 -9.55
C GLY A 188 5.38 7.68 -9.51
N PHE A 189 5.88 6.97 -8.51
CA PHE A 189 5.63 5.54 -8.33
C PHE A 189 4.71 5.27 -7.14
N TYR A 190 3.87 4.25 -7.27
CA TYR A 190 3.01 3.78 -6.18
C TYR A 190 2.87 2.25 -6.19
N TRP A 191 2.30 1.73 -5.12
CA TRP A 191 2.04 0.30 -4.91
C TRP A 191 0.60 0.10 -4.42
N ASP A 192 0.21 -1.15 -4.16
CA ASP A 192 -1.13 -1.53 -3.68
C ASP A 192 -2.27 -1.00 -4.56
N ARG A 193 -2.15 -1.26 -5.87
CA ARG A 193 -3.24 -1.06 -6.82
C ARG A 193 -4.34 -2.09 -6.55
N VAL A 194 -5.44 -1.64 -5.94
CA VAL A 194 -6.60 -2.46 -5.59
C VAL A 194 -7.90 -1.71 -5.84
N GLY A 195 -8.96 -2.44 -6.22
CA GLY A 195 -10.28 -1.87 -6.46
C GLY A 195 -11.05 -1.45 -5.22
N THR A 196 -10.42 -1.44 -4.05
CA THR A 196 -11.02 -0.93 -2.80
C THR A 196 -10.62 0.52 -2.49
N ASN A 197 -9.75 1.11 -3.32
CA ASN A 197 -9.25 2.46 -3.19
C ASN A 197 -9.64 3.30 -4.41
N ILE A 198 -9.65 4.63 -4.28
CA ILE A 198 -9.80 5.54 -5.42
C ILE A 198 -8.55 5.45 -6.32
N LYS A 199 -7.37 5.60 -5.70
CA LYS A 199 -6.03 5.55 -6.31
C LYS A 199 -5.08 4.75 -5.40
N GLY A 200 -3.84 4.57 -5.84
CA GLY A 200 -2.75 4.11 -4.96
C GLY A 200 -2.61 4.98 -3.71
N LEU A 201 -2.29 4.36 -2.58
CA LEU A 201 -2.29 5.06 -1.29
C LEU A 201 -1.04 5.93 -1.10
N CYS A 202 -1.21 7.08 -0.44
CA CYS A 202 -0.12 7.99 -0.04
C CYS A 202 0.34 7.78 1.43
N GLY A 203 -0.37 6.97 2.22
CA GLY A 203 -0.09 6.85 3.66
C GLY A 203 1.30 6.25 3.97
N PHE A 204 1.79 6.49 5.18
CA PHE A 204 3.04 5.90 5.64
C PHE A 204 2.90 4.40 5.96
N SER A 205 1.74 3.94 6.44
CA SER A 205 1.58 2.52 6.75
C SER A 205 1.29 1.65 5.52
N HIS A 206 0.40 2.11 4.63
CA HIS A 206 -0.15 1.34 3.51
C HIS A 206 0.16 1.92 2.12
N GLY A 207 0.99 2.96 2.03
CA GLY A 207 1.15 3.74 0.79
C GLY A 207 2.59 4.01 0.39
N ALA A 208 2.73 4.86 -0.63
CA ALA A 208 4.00 5.21 -1.26
C ALA A 208 5.04 5.77 -0.26
N SER A 209 4.62 6.45 0.81
CA SER A 209 5.50 7.12 1.78
C SER A 209 6.29 6.11 2.58
N GLY A 210 5.64 5.07 3.08
CA GLY A 210 6.30 3.98 3.82
C GLY A 210 7.28 3.23 2.94
N ILE A 211 6.86 2.91 1.71
CA ILE A 211 7.70 2.17 0.76
C ILE A 211 8.89 3.02 0.30
N GLY A 212 8.66 4.30 0.01
CA GLY A 212 9.70 5.28 -0.31
C GLY A 212 10.69 5.47 0.83
N TYR A 213 10.21 5.49 2.09
CA TYR A 213 11.07 5.48 3.27
C TYR A 213 11.97 4.24 3.34
N VAL A 214 11.46 3.04 3.03
CA VAL A 214 12.30 1.83 3.03
C VAL A 214 13.32 1.84 1.89
N PHE A 215 12.94 2.32 0.69
CA PHE A 215 13.92 2.52 -0.40
C PHE A 215 14.98 3.57 -0.06
N LEU A 216 14.63 4.60 0.72
CA LEU A 216 15.59 5.58 1.23
C LEU A 216 16.58 4.91 2.21
N GLU A 217 16.10 4.09 3.15
CA GLU A 217 16.96 3.33 4.05
C GLU A 217 17.85 2.32 3.29
N LEU A 218 17.31 1.67 2.25
CA LEU A 218 18.05 0.76 1.38
C LEU A 218 19.17 1.49 0.63
N GLY A 219 18.86 2.65 0.04
CA GLY A 219 19.82 3.51 -0.64
C GLY A 219 20.93 3.99 0.28
N LYS A 220 20.59 4.34 1.52
CA LYS A 220 21.56 4.71 2.55
C LYS A 220 22.43 3.55 2.97
N TYR A 221 21.83 2.38 3.19
CA TYR A 221 22.57 1.22 3.65
C TYR A 221 23.59 0.75 2.62
N PHE A 222 23.23 0.72 1.33
CA PHE A 222 24.13 0.26 0.26
C PHE A 222 24.87 1.38 -0.48
N ASP A 223 24.67 2.64 -0.11
CA ASP A 223 25.15 3.82 -0.84
C ASP A 223 24.79 3.76 -2.34
N ASN A 224 23.55 3.40 -2.63
CA ASN A 224 23.06 3.19 -4.00
C ASN A 224 22.02 4.24 -4.41
N GLU A 225 22.45 5.15 -5.29
CA GLU A 225 21.65 6.24 -5.84
C GLU A 225 20.36 5.80 -6.54
N SER A 226 20.32 4.58 -7.08
CA SER A 226 19.13 4.05 -7.77
C SER A 226 17.97 3.86 -6.79
N PHE A 227 18.26 3.46 -5.55
CA PHE A 227 17.23 3.31 -4.52
C PHE A 227 16.77 4.66 -3.98
N TYR A 228 17.67 5.63 -3.84
CA TYR A 228 17.27 7.02 -3.58
C TYR A 228 16.37 7.58 -4.67
N TRP A 229 16.63 7.23 -5.92
CA TRP A 229 15.77 7.62 -7.03
C TRP A 229 14.38 7.01 -6.93
N ILE A 230 14.25 5.71 -6.62
CA ILE A 230 12.93 5.09 -6.38
C ILE A 230 12.20 5.79 -5.23
N ALA A 231 12.89 6.07 -4.11
CA ALA A 231 12.32 6.81 -2.98
C ALA A 231 11.81 8.20 -3.41
N LYS A 232 12.62 8.95 -4.17
CA LYS A 232 12.24 10.25 -4.75
C LYS A 232 11.00 10.14 -5.64
N ARG A 233 10.85 9.05 -6.40
CA ARG A 233 9.67 8.81 -7.26
C ARG A 233 8.43 8.47 -6.45
N ALA A 234 8.55 7.72 -5.36
CA ALA A 234 7.46 7.50 -4.43
C ALA A 234 6.99 8.83 -3.80
N PHE A 235 7.92 9.66 -3.34
CA PHE A 235 7.58 10.96 -2.74
C PHE A 235 6.97 11.94 -3.74
N ALA A 236 7.40 11.90 -5.01
CA ALA A 236 6.83 12.71 -6.07
C ALA A 236 5.36 12.35 -6.35
N TYR A 237 5.00 11.06 -6.29
CA TYR A 237 3.62 10.60 -6.44
C TYR A 237 2.71 11.25 -5.40
N GLU A 238 3.14 11.26 -4.15
CA GLU A 238 2.36 11.81 -3.04
C GLU A 238 2.24 13.33 -3.16
N ASN A 239 3.35 14.00 -3.47
CA ASN A 239 3.36 15.44 -3.64
C ASN A 239 2.48 15.91 -4.80
N HIS A 240 2.23 15.06 -5.80
CA HIS A 240 1.24 15.35 -6.84
C HIS A 240 -0.19 15.38 -6.31
N PHE A 241 -0.50 14.57 -5.29
CA PHE A 241 -1.83 14.50 -4.68
C PHE A 241 -2.01 15.39 -3.45
N PHE A 242 -1.01 16.18 -3.05
CA PHE A 242 -1.17 17.12 -1.94
C PHE A 242 -2.37 18.04 -2.19
N HIS A 243 -3.36 18.00 -1.29
CA HIS A 243 -4.61 18.73 -1.45
C HIS A 243 -4.52 20.04 -0.66
N GLU A 244 -4.41 21.16 -1.38
CA GLU A 244 -4.19 22.49 -0.79
C GLU A 244 -5.30 22.92 0.18
N GLU A 245 -6.56 22.53 -0.06
CA GLU A 245 -7.68 22.84 0.85
C GLU A 245 -7.58 22.06 2.17
N PHE A 246 -7.17 20.79 2.11
CA PHE A 246 -6.98 19.97 3.31
C PHE A 246 -5.67 20.31 4.01
N LYS A 247 -4.75 20.97 3.30
CA LYS A 247 -3.31 21.08 3.63
C LYS A 247 -2.69 19.70 3.92
N ASN A 248 -3.21 18.66 3.28
CA ASN A 248 -2.91 17.29 3.61
C ASN A 248 -2.72 16.44 2.35
N TRP A 249 -2.08 15.29 2.53
CA TRP A 249 -2.11 14.23 1.55
C TRP A 249 -3.36 13.36 1.77
N PRO A 250 -4.12 13.07 0.71
CA PRO A 250 -5.40 12.39 0.81
C PRO A 250 -5.32 10.93 1.24
N ASP A 251 -6.38 10.45 1.89
CA ASP A 251 -6.69 9.03 2.07
C ASP A 251 -7.65 8.55 0.99
N PHE A 252 -7.18 7.64 0.14
CA PHE A 252 -7.96 7.12 -1.00
C PHE A 252 -8.77 5.86 -0.67
N ARG A 253 -8.82 5.39 0.58
CA ARG A 253 -9.57 4.17 0.92
C ARG A 253 -11.09 4.39 0.89
N ARG A 254 -11.82 3.36 0.43
CA ARG A 254 -13.31 3.31 0.39
C ARG A 254 -13.96 2.13 1.09
N GLY A 255 -13.14 1.26 1.65
CA GLY A 255 -13.56 0.30 2.67
C GLY A 255 -14.49 -0.79 2.18
N PHE A 256 -14.09 -1.54 1.15
CA PHE A 256 -14.75 -2.79 0.75
C PHE A 256 -14.08 -3.96 1.48
N TYR A 257 -14.45 -4.17 2.75
CA TYR A 257 -13.78 -5.15 3.62
C TYR A 257 -14.58 -6.43 3.79
N ASP A 258 -15.90 -6.36 3.63
CA ASP A 258 -16.86 -7.43 3.89
C ASP A 258 -18.13 -7.26 3.03
N GLU A 259 -19.06 -8.20 3.15
CA GLU A 259 -20.32 -8.19 2.41
C GLU A 259 -21.18 -6.96 2.74
N LYS A 260 -21.18 -6.52 4.00
CA LYS A 260 -21.96 -5.37 4.44
C LYS A 260 -21.48 -4.10 3.74
N THR A 261 -20.19 -3.81 3.84
CA THR A 261 -19.56 -2.65 3.21
C THR A 261 -19.65 -2.71 1.69
N LEU A 262 -19.56 -3.90 1.08
CA LEU A 262 -19.82 -4.07 -0.35
C LEU A 262 -21.25 -3.64 -0.72
N ASN A 263 -22.26 -4.07 0.04
CA ASN A 263 -23.66 -3.69 -0.19
C ASN A 263 -23.89 -2.18 0.00
N GLU A 264 -23.28 -1.58 1.02
CA GLU A 264 -23.35 -0.12 1.22
C GLU A 264 -22.76 0.65 0.02
N ASN A 265 -21.60 0.21 -0.49
CA ASN A 265 -20.99 0.80 -1.68
C ASN A 265 -21.84 0.55 -2.93
N ARG A 266 -22.50 -0.60 -3.05
CA ARG A 266 -23.43 -0.92 -4.14
C ARG A 266 -24.60 0.05 -4.16
N ASP A 267 -25.22 0.30 -3.00
CA ASP A 267 -26.33 1.24 -2.87
C ASP A 267 -25.89 2.67 -3.26
N LYS A 268 -24.69 3.09 -2.86
CA LYS A 268 -24.12 4.38 -3.28
C LYS A 268 -23.98 4.51 -4.79
N TYR A 269 -23.46 3.47 -5.45
CA TYR A 269 -23.35 3.46 -6.91
C TYR A 269 -24.74 3.55 -7.57
N LEU A 270 -25.70 2.73 -7.13
CA LEU A 270 -27.06 2.73 -7.67
C LEU A 270 -27.82 4.05 -7.44
N ASN A 271 -27.53 4.75 -6.34
CA ASN A 271 -28.09 6.07 -6.05
C ASN A 271 -27.38 7.22 -6.79
N GLY A 272 -26.36 6.93 -7.60
CA GLY A 272 -25.61 7.94 -8.35
C GLY A 272 -24.68 8.80 -7.49
N GLU A 273 -24.26 8.32 -6.31
CA GLU A 273 -23.30 9.01 -5.42
C GLU A 273 -21.86 8.93 -5.95
N LYS A 274 -21.62 9.37 -7.19
CA LYS A 274 -20.32 9.26 -7.88
C LYS A 274 -19.19 9.93 -7.09
N ASP A 275 -19.46 11.08 -6.47
CA ASP A 275 -18.50 11.84 -5.67
C ASP A 275 -17.89 11.03 -4.53
N TYR A 276 -18.65 10.10 -3.94
CA TYR A 276 -18.12 9.19 -2.92
C TYR A 276 -16.96 8.37 -3.47
N PHE A 277 -16.95 7.99 -4.75
CA PHE A 277 -15.85 7.21 -5.32
C PHE A 277 -14.72 8.08 -5.90
N LEU A 278 -14.87 9.41 -5.93
CA LEU A 278 -13.89 10.31 -6.54
C LEU A 278 -13.18 11.23 -5.53
N LEU A 279 -13.85 11.66 -4.46
CA LEU A 279 -13.35 12.70 -3.55
C LEU A 279 -12.61 12.15 -2.33
N PRO A 280 -11.28 12.19 -2.22
CA PRO A 280 -10.56 11.53 -1.14
C PRO A 280 -10.95 11.98 0.29
N GLY A 281 -10.61 11.14 1.28
CA GLY A 281 -10.73 11.50 2.70
C GLY A 281 -9.56 12.35 3.22
N ASP A 282 -9.81 13.13 4.28
CA ASP A 282 -8.81 13.96 4.99
C ASP A 282 -8.44 13.35 6.35
N MET A 283 -7.79 12.18 6.33
CA MET A 283 -7.27 11.56 7.56
C MET A 283 -5.91 12.18 7.91
N SER A 284 -5.69 12.50 9.19
CA SER A 284 -4.41 13.03 9.70
C SER A 284 -3.89 12.18 10.86
N ALA A 285 -3.19 11.10 10.53
CA ALA A 285 -2.67 10.10 11.46
C ALA A 285 -1.28 9.59 11.03
N TRP A 286 -0.62 8.81 11.90
CA TRP A 286 0.62 8.11 11.53
C TRP A 286 0.41 7.15 10.36
N CYS A 287 -0.70 6.40 10.34
CA CYS A 287 -0.98 5.46 9.25
C CYS A 287 -1.26 6.17 7.91
N HIS A 288 -2.07 7.23 7.93
CA HIS A 288 -2.50 7.98 6.74
C HIS A 288 -2.51 9.48 6.99
N GLY A 289 -1.95 10.24 6.04
CA GLY A 289 -1.90 11.69 6.06
C GLY A 289 -0.61 12.27 6.61
N ALA A 290 -0.68 13.57 6.89
CA ALA A 290 0.45 14.43 7.24
C ALA A 290 1.40 13.87 8.33
N PRO A 291 0.95 13.30 9.46
CA PRO A 291 1.85 12.86 10.52
C PRO A 291 2.85 11.79 10.06
N GLY A 292 2.35 10.70 9.47
CA GLY A 292 3.21 9.63 8.95
C GLY A 292 4.06 10.05 7.76
N ILE A 293 3.46 10.80 6.82
CA ILE A 293 4.20 11.29 5.65
C ILE A 293 5.31 12.24 6.08
N GLY A 294 5.05 13.13 7.03
CA GLY A 294 6.05 14.02 7.62
C GLY A 294 7.24 13.26 8.21
N LEU A 295 7.01 12.12 8.88
CA LEU A 295 8.10 11.29 9.40
C LEU A 295 9.02 10.78 8.27
N SER A 296 8.45 10.30 7.16
CA SER A 296 9.26 9.91 5.99
C SER A 296 10.09 11.09 5.45
N ARG A 297 9.53 12.30 5.44
CA ARG A 297 10.18 13.51 4.91
C ARG A 297 11.26 14.03 5.84
N ILE A 298 11.08 13.93 7.16
CA ILE A 298 12.14 14.18 8.15
C ILE A 298 13.36 13.32 7.84
N ARG A 299 13.14 12.03 7.60
CA ARG A 299 14.24 11.14 7.26
C ARG A 299 14.86 11.44 5.90
N ALA A 300 14.04 11.72 4.88
CA ALA A 300 14.51 12.14 3.57
C ALA A 300 15.40 13.39 3.65
N TYR A 301 14.99 14.40 4.43
CA TYR A 301 15.80 15.59 4.68
C TYR A 301 17.09 15.26 5.45
N GLU A 302 17.03 14.39 6.45
CA GLU A 302 18.21 13.97 7.22
C GLU A 302 19.28 13.32 6.34
N VAL A 303 18.86 12.45 5.41
CA VAL A 303 19.76 11.68 4.52
C VAL A 303 20.19 12.49 3.29
N LEU A 304 19.26 13.14 2.60
CA LEU A 304 19.48 13.75 1.28
C LEU A 304 19.82 15.23 1.33
N LYS A 305 19.50 15.93 2.43
CA LYS A 305 19.75 17.37 2.62
C LYS A 305 19.16 18.26 1.50
N ASP A 306 17.99 17.88 0.98
CA ASP A 306 17.26 18.62 -0.06
C ASP A 306 16.11 19.43 0.55
N ASP A 307 16.08 20.74 0.26
CA ASP A 307 15.10 21.70 0.78
C ASP A 307 13.66 21.39 0.38
N ILE A 308 13.43 20.60 -0.69
CA ILE A 308 12.08 20.15 -1.05
C ILE A 308 11.44 19.36 0.10
N TYR A 309 12.23 18.56 0.82
CA TYR A 309 11.74 17.78 1.95
C TYR A 309 11.53 18.65 3.18
N LYS A 310 12.30 19.72 3.35
CA LYS A 310 12.04 20.70 4.43
C LYS A 310 10.68 21.36 4.25
N ARG A 311 10.35 21.77 3.02
CA ARG A 311 9.01 22.31 2.68
C ARG A 311 7.90 21.30 2.96
N ASP A 312 8.09 20.03 2.61
CA ASP A 312 7.09 19.00 2.85
C ASP A 312 6.93 18.70 4.37
N ILE A 313 8.02 18.78 5.15
CA ILE A 313 7.96 18.72 6.63
C ILE A 313 7.12 19.88 7.17
N ASP A 314 7.33 21.10 6.67
CA ASP A 314 6.57 22.27 7.13
C ASP A 314 5.07 22.09 6.89
N ARG A 315 4.68 21.60 5.70
CA ARG A 315 3.29 21.24 5.38
C ARG A 315 2.74 20.17 6.33
N ALA A 316 3.51 19.11 6.58
CA ALA A 316 3.11 18.02 7.46
C ALA A 316 2.91 18.50 8.91
N VAL A 317 3.82 19.33 9.42
CA VAL A 317 3.73 19.92 10.76
C VAL A 317 2.53 20.86 10.86
N GLU A 318 2.26 21.67 9.84
CA GLU A 318 1.11 22.57 9.81
C GLU A 318 -0.21 21.79 9.95
N LYS A 319 -0.48 20.81 9.07
CA LYS A 319 -1.71 20.00 9.17
C LYS A 319 -1.78 19.19 10.46
N THR A 320 -0.66 18.63 10.91
CA THR A 320 -0.65 17.89 12.18
C THR A 320 -0.96 18.80 13.35
N GLY A 321 -0.48 20.05 13.33
CA GLY A 321 -0.80 21.09 14.31
C GLY A 321 -2.30 21.39 14.33
N ILE A 322 -2.91 21.61 13.17
CA ILE A 322 -4.36 21.83 13.04
C ILE A 322 -5.13 20.63 13.62
N ALA A 323 -4.77 19.41 13.19
CA ALA A 323 -5.49 18.20 13.58
C ALA A 323 -5.40 17.93 15.10
N THR A 324 -4.22 18.13 15.70
CA THR A 324 -3.92 17.72 17.08
C THR A 324 -4.06 18.84 18.10
N LEU A 325 -3.71 20.08 17.74
CA LEU A 325 -3.67 21.23 18.66
C LEU A 325 -4.89 22.14 18.52
N ASP A 326 -5.50 22.25 17.34
CA ASP A 326 -6.71 23.08 17.15
C ASP A 326 -8.00 22.29 17.42
N GLY A 327 -7.90 20.97 17.62
CA GLY A 327 -8.97 20.13 18.15
C GLY A 327 -9.85 19.43 17.12
N GLU A 328 -9.41 19.26 15.86
CA GLU A 328 -10.11 18.39 14.90
C GLU A 328 -10.14 16.93 15.36
N MET A 329 -9.06 16.46 16.01
CA MET A 329 -8.98 15.13 16.60
C MET A 329 -9.32 15.14 18.10
N SER A 330 -9.94 14.04 18.53
CA SER A 330 -10.23 13.81 19.94
C SER A 330 -8.94 13.60 20.74
N VAL A 331 -8.73 14.45 21.75
CA VAL A 331 -7.64 14.29 22.74
C VAL A 331 -7.78 13.03 23.60
N ALA A 332 -8.96 12.39 23.57
CA ALA A 332 -9.22 11.18 24.32
C ALA A 332 -8.41 9.97 23.81
N SER A 333 -8.07 9.95 22.52
CA SER A 333 -7.28 8.88 21.91
C SER A 333 -5.84 9.33 21.70
N CYS A 334 -4.94 8.81 22.55
CA CYS A 334 -3.50 9.11 22.51
C CYS A 334 -2.68 7.96 21.90
N ILE A 335 -3.34 7.01 21.23
CA ILE A 335 -2.68 5.84 20.64
C ILE A 335 -1.72 6.24 19.52
N LEU A 336 -0.78 5.35 19.18
CA LEU A 336 0.27 5.65 18.21
C LEU A 336 -0.20 5.60 16.75
N CYS A 337 -1.14 4.73 16.40
CA CYS A 337 -1.52 4.56 14.99
C CYS A 337 -2.29 5.76 14.42
N HIS A 338 -3.31 6.23 15.14
CA HIS A 338 -4.22 7.30 14.70
C HIS A 338 -4.80 8.09 15.87
N GLY A 339 -3.98 8.33 16.89
CA GLY A 339 -4.29 9.21 18.01
C GLY A 339 -3.33 10.39 18.07
N ILE A 340 -3.63 11.35 18.94
CA ILE A 340 -2.82 12.56 19.09
C ILE A 340 -1.40 12.27 19.59
N GLY A 341 -1.20 11.16 20.31
CA GLY A 341 0.11 10.73 20.79
C GLY A 341 1.03 10.30 19.65
N GLY A 342 0.51 9.53 18.69
CA GLY A 342 1.23 9.20 17.45
C GLY A 342 1.56 10.43 16.61
N ASN A 343 0.61 11.36 16.49
CA ASN A 343 0.82 12.62 15.77
C ASN A 343 1.92 13.48 16.40
N ALA A 344 1.95 13.56 17.73
CA ALA A 344 2.94 14.35 18.45
C ALA A 344 4.38 13.83 18.26
N ILE A 345 4.57 12.56 17.89
CA ILE A 345 5.90 12.03 17.54
C ILE A 345 6.48 12.75 16.31
N LEU A 346 5.65 13.22 15.37
CA LEU A 346 6.15 14.03 14.25
C LEU A 346 6.88 15.27 14.75
N PHE A 347 6.31 15.98 15.73
CA PHE A 347 6.92 17.19 16.27
C PHE A 347 8.24 16.88 17.00
N LEU A 348 8.29 15.77 17.75
CA LEU A 348 9.53 15.35 18.43
C LEU A 348 10.65 15.01 17.44
N GLU A 349 10.34 14.29 16.37
CA GLU A 349 11.30 13.99 15.31
C GLU A 349 11.72 15.24 14.53
N ALA A 350 10.80 16.19 14.32
CA ALA A 350 11.09 17.48 13.70
C ALA A 350 12.06 18.29 14.58
N ALA A 351 11.84 18.33 15.90
CA ALA A 351 12.75 18.96 16.86
C ALA A 351 14.15 18.33 16.80
N ARG A 352 14.23 16.99 16.78
CA ARG A 352 15.48 16.25 16.75
C ARG A 352 16.32 16.57 15.51
N VAL A 353 15.69 16.62 14.34
CA VAL A 353 16.41 16.79 13.06
C VAL A 353 16.63 18.26 12.69
N LEU A 354 15.69 19.14 13.02
CA LEU A 354 15.74 20.56 12.65
C LEU A 354 16.32 21.46 13.75
N GLY A 355 16.41 20.97 14.99
CA GLY A 355 16.96 21.71 16.13
C GLY A 355 16.06 22.82 16.66
N ASP A 356 14.80 22.89 16.23
CA ASP A 356 13.83 23.89 16.69
C ASP A 356 13.02 23.35 17.87
N THR A 357 13.20 23.96 19.04
CA THR A 357 12.55 23.54 20.28
C THR A 357 11.04 23.85 20.32
N THR A 358 10.54 24.70 19.43
CA THR A 358 9.09 24.98 19.36
C THR A 358 8.28 23.73 19.06
N TYR A 359 8.82 22.79 18.30
CA TYR A 359 8.17 21.50 18.05
C TYR A 359 8.07 20.64 19.33
N ILE A 360 9.02 20.74 20.26
CA ILE A 360 8.92 20.07 21.57
C ILE A 360 7.74 20.65 22.37
N ASP A 361 7.56 21.97 22.33
CA ASP A 361 6.45 22.64 23.00
C ASP A 361 5.09 22.23 22.41
N MET A 362 5.01 22.06 21.08
CA MET A 362 3.82 21.51 20.40
C MET A 362 3.49 20.09 20.89
N ALA A 363 4.48 19.20 20.97
CA ALA A 363 4.28 17.85 21.47
C ALA A 363 3.81 17.83 22.94
N ARG A 364 4.40 18.69 23.77
CA ARG A 364 4.02 18.86 25.18
C ARG A 364 2.62 19.42 25.35
N GLN A 365 2.20 20.35 24.49
CA GLN A 365 0.82 20.85 24.50
C GLN A 365 -0.19 19.72 24.25
N ALA A 366 0.09 18.81 23.32
CA ALA A 366 -0.75 17.62 23.11
C ALA A 366 -0.79 16.72 24.35
N GLY A 367 0.37 16.45 24.95
CA GLY A 367 0.46 15.65 26.18
C GLY A 367 -0.25 16.27 27.38
N ASP A 368 -0.16 17.59 27.54
CA ASP A 368 -0.80 18.32 28.64
C ASP A 368 -2.33 18.26 28.53
N ARG A 369 -2.87 18.45 27.32
CA ARG A 369 -4.30 18.30 27.06
C ARG A 369 -4.80 16.88 27.33
N ALA A 370 -4.00 15.88 27.00
CA ALA A 370 -4.31 14.48 27.29
C ALA A 370 -4.32 14.18 28.79
N LEU A 371 -3.37 14.73 29.54
CA LEU A 371 -3.33 14.64 31.00
C LEU A 371 -4.54 15.33 31.66
N ASP A 372 -4.90 16.53 31.20
CA ASP A 372 -6.09 17.23 31.69
C ASP A 372 -7.36 16.42 31.42
N TYR A 373 -7.46 15.82 30.23
CA TYR A 373 -8.57 14.94 29.87
C TYR A 373 -8.66 13.71 30.78
N VAL A 374 -7.55 12.99 31.01
CA VAL A 374 -7.57 11.79 31.86
C VAL A 374 -7.84 12.13 33.32
N ALA A 375 -7.39 13.29 33.80
CA ALA A 375 -7.68 13.76 35.15
C ALA A 375 -9.18 14.02 35.35
N GLU A 376 -9.89 14.48 34.31
CA GLU A 376 -11.34 14.70 34.35
C GLU A 376 -12.15 13.42 34.12
N LYS A 377 -11.77 12.60 33.13
CA LYS A 377 -12.56 11.45 32.66
C LYS A 377 -12.15 10.10 33.27
N GLY A 378 -10.97 10.04 33.88
CA GLY A 378 -10.44 8.85 34.56
C GLY A 378 -9.82 7.79 33.65
N LYS A 379 -9.88 7.93 32.31
CA LYS A 379 -9.26 7.00 31.37
C LYS A 379 -9.01 7.62 29.99
N TYR A 380 -8.01 7.08 29.28
CA TYR A 380 -7.85 7.29 27.83
C TYR A 380 -8.78 6.37 27.04
N LEU A 381 -8.88 6.61 25.72
CA LEU A 381 -9.56 5.72 24.79
C LEU A 381 -8.54 4.99 23.92
N SER A 382 -8.62 3.66 23.91
CA SER A 382 -7.91 2.82 22.95
C SER A 382 -8.53 2.89 21.55
N GLY A 383 -7.85 2.34 20.55
CA GLY A 383 -8.34 2.30 19.16
C GLY A 383 -9.55 1.38 18.93
N TYR A 384 -9.97 0.64 19.97
CA TYR A 384 -11.17 -0.20 19.97
C TYR A 384 -12.29 0.35 20.87
N SER A 385 -12.24 1.65 21.23
CA SER A 385 -13.20 2.27 22.14
C SER A 385 -14.66 2.23 21.68
N PHE A 386 -14.92 1.95 20.39
CA PHE A 386 -16.26 1.75 19.86
C PHE A 386 -16.94 0.46 20.39
N ALA A 387 -16.17 -0.51 20.88
CA ALA A 387 -16.65 -1.84 21.21
C ALA A 387 -16.93 -2.07 22.70
N GLY A 388 -16.70 -1.09 23.57
CA GLY A 388 -16.99 -1.25 24.99
C GLY A 388 -16.17 -0.34 25.90
N THR A 389 -16.15 -0.68 27.19
CA THR A 389 -15.50 0.11 28.23
C THR A 389 -14.04 -0.24 28.46
N ASP A 390 -13.62 -1.45 28.10
CA ASP A 390 -12.27 -1.95 28.32
C ASP A 390 -11.31 -1.37 27.29
N ASN A 391 -10.09 -1.07 27.73
CA ASN A 391 -9.02 -0.60 26.84
C ASN A 391 -8.09 -1.74 26.45
N ASP A 392 -7.74 -1.74 25.17
CA ASP A 392 -6.60 -2.47 24.65
C ASP A 392 -5.29 -1.96 25.27
N ILE A 393 -4.29 -2.85 25.37
CA ILE A 393 -2.99 -2.56 25.98
C ILE A 393 -1.84 -2.66 24.97
N SER A 394 -2.12 -2.83 23.69
CA SER A 394 -1.07 -2.97 22.69
C SER A 394 -0.32 -1.67 22.41
N LEU A 395 0.81 -1.78 21.71
CA LEU A 395 1.68 -0.64 21.42
C LEU A 395 1.04 0.35 20.44
N PHE A 396 0.37 -0.10 19.38
CA PHE A 396 -0.15 0.84 18.37
C PHE A 396 -1.60 1.26 18.60
N MET A 397 -2.37 0.43 19.28
CA MET A 397 -3.82 0.64 19.48
C MET A 397 -4.23 0.81 20.94
N GLY A 398 -3.30 0.70 21.89
CA GLY A 398 -3.64 0.61 23.31
C GLY A 398 -2.72 1.41 24.24
N ASP A 399 -2.87 1.10 25.53
CA ASP A 399 -2.24 1.84 26.62
C ASP A 399 -0.70 1.82 26.57
N SER A 400 -0.07 0.74 26.09
CA SER A 400 1.41 0.72 25.91
C SER A 400 1.88 1.82 24.96
N GLY A 401 1.11 2.13 23.92
CA GLY A 401 1.40 3.24 23.01
C GLY A 401 1.32 4.60 23.67
N ILE A 402 0.31 4.78 24.51
CA ILE A 402 0.10 6.01 25.29
C ILE A 402 1.26 6.20 26.29
N GLY A 403 1.63 5.14 27.00
CA GLY A 403 2.79 5.15 27.88
C GLY A 403 4.08 5.48 27.13
N TYR A 404 4.29 4.86 25.96
CA TYR A 404 5.45 5.14 25.09
C TYR A 404 5.50 6.62 24.67
N PHE A 405 4.37 7.20 24.26
CA PHE A 405 4.28 8.62 23.93
C PHE A 405 4.74 9.51 25.11
N TYR A 406 4.28 9.25 26.34
CA TYR A 406 4.73 10.01 27.50
C TYR A 406 6.21 9.80 27.84
N LEU A 407 6.77 8.61 27.60
CA LEU A 407 8.21 8.40 27.72
C LEU A 407 8.99 9.24 26.70
N MET A 408 8.48 9.40 25.49
CA MET A 408 9.09 10.26 24.47
C MET A 408 9.02 11.74 24.86
N LEU A 409 7.92 12.22 25.47
CA LEU A 409 7.83 13.57 26.02
C LEU A 409 8.77 13.83 27.21
N SER A 410 9.10 12.78 27.96
CA SER A 410 9.99 12.86 29.13
C SER A 410 11.47 12.99 28.75
N ASP A 411 11.85 12.61 27.52
CA ASP A 411 13.22 12.65 27.02
C ASP A 411 13.61 14.08 26.61
N GLU A 412 14.60 14.68 27.27
CA GLU A 412 15.05 16.03 26.90
C GLU A 412 15.93 16.06 25.66
N LYS A 413 16.66 14.98 25.42
CA LYS A 413 17.71 14.98 24.42
C LYS A 413 17.23 14.44 23.09
N GLN A 414 16.10 13.73 23.08
CA GLN A 414 15.50 13.15 21.88
C GLN A 414 16.56 12.36 21.07
N GLU A 415 17.41 11.58 21.77
CA GLU A 415 18.62 10.99 21.16
C GLU A 415 18.29 9.85 20.19
N LYS A 416 17.14 9.19 20.35
CA LYS A 416 16.77 7.99 19.60
C LYS A 416 15.56 8.22 18.72
N ALA A 417 15.62 7.67 17.51
CA ALA A 417 14.49 7.63 16.59
C ALA A 417 13.33 6.79 17.17
N SER A 418 12.11 7.18 16.85
CA SER A 418 10.90 6.50 17.29
C SER A 418 10.69 5.14 16.63
N ILE A 419 9.99 4.22 17.31
CA ILE A 419 9.51 2.95 16.72
C ILE A 419 8.51 3.16 15.59
N LEU A 420 7.90 4.35 15.51
CA LEU A 420 7.07 4.76 14.38
C LEU A 420 7.87 4.98 13.10
N LYS A 421 9.21 5.14 13.20
CA LYS A 421 10.12 5.29 12.07
C LYS A 421 11.52 4.75 12.45
N PRO A 422 11.71 3.42 12.45
CA PRO A 422 12.95 2.78 12.90
C PRO A 422 14.06 2.97 11.87
N ASP A 423 14.81 4.06 12.05
CA ASP A 423 15.93 4.47 11.18
C ASP A 423 17.14 3.55 11.33
N LEU A 424 17.79 3.24 10.21
CA LEU A 424 19.07 2.55 10.18
C LEU A 424 20.22 3.55 9.98
N ASN A 425 21.17 3.59 10.92
CA ASN A 425 22.30 4.53 10.85
C ASN A 425 23.58 3.93 10.28
N GLN A 426 23.63 2.60 10.11
CA GLN A 426 24.79 1.92 9.57
C GLN A 426 24.85 2.01 8.05
N VAL A 427 26.06 1.88 7.50
CA VAL A 427 26.32 1.79 6.05
C VAL A 427 27.09 0.50 5.81
N PHE A 428 26.66 -0.24 4.79
CA PHE A 428 27.30 -1.47 4.36
C PHE A 428 28.66 -1.17 3.72
N SER A 429 29.66 -1.98 4.05
CA SER A 429 31.03 -1.83 3.53
C SER A 429 31.54 -3.07 2.79
N GLY A 430 30.70 -4.10 2.64
CA GLY A 430 31.03 -5.30 1.88
C GLY A 430 30.78 -5.13 0.38
N LYS A 431 30.86 -6.23 -0.35
CA LYS A 431 30.49 -6.27 -1.77
C LYS A 431 29.03 -6.67 -1.91
N VAL A 432 28.32 -5.95 -2.75
CA VAL A 432 27.01 -6.35 -3.25
C VAL A 432 27.14 -6.79 -4.70
N ASP A 433 26.30 -7.74 -5.09
CA ASP A 433 26.12 -8.20 -6.47
C ASP A 433 24.63 -8.07 -6.84
N GLY A 434 24.30 -8.36 -8.10
CA GLY A 434 22.91 -8.46 -8.54
C GLY A 434 22.12 -7.16 -8.39
N GLU A 435 20.87 -7.27 -7.90
CA GLU A 435 19.96 -6.12 -7.82
C GLU A 435 20.46 -5.04 -6.84
N LEU A 436 21.20 -5.43 -5.80
CA LEU A 436 21.72 -4.51 -4.80
C LEU A 436 22.90 -3.66 -5.32
N ALA A 437 23.64 -4.20 -6.29
CA ALA A 437 24.70 -3.50 -7.01
C ALA A 437 24.20 -2.74 -8.25
N SER A 438 22.95 -2.96 -8.66
CA SER A 438 22.39 -2.33 -9.85
C SER A 438 22.43 -0.81 -9.71
N GLY A 439 23.16 -0.17 -10.63
CA GLY A 439 23.03 1.26 -10.87
C GLY A 439 21.71 1.58 -11.58
N TYR A 440 21.51 2.88 -11.87
CA TYR A 440 20.30 3.38 -12.54
C TYR A 440 19.89 2.58 -13.77
N GLU A 441 20.86 2.12 -14.56
CA GLU A 441 20.65 1.33 -15.78
C GLU A 441 19.98 -0.03 -15.50
N GLY A 442 20.39 -0.75 -14.44
CA GLY A 442 19.79 -2.05 -14.11
C GLY A 442 18.33 -1.92 -13.68
N VAL A 443 18.06 -0.99 -12.75
CA VAL A 443 16.70 -0.68 -12.30
C VAL A 443 15.85 -0.18 -13.47
N PHE A 444 16.42 0.68 -14.32
CA PHE A 444 15.75 1.18 -15.51
C PHE A 444 15.31 0.06 -16.45
N VAL A 445 16.25 -0.80 -16.87
CA VAL A 445 15.98 -1.88 -17.82
C VAL A 445 14.84 -2.75 -17.31
N ARG A 446 14.83 -3.03 -16.00
CA ARG A 446 13.75 -3.78 -15.37
C ARG A 446 12.39 -3.06 -15.47
N LEU A 447 12.34 -1.78 -15.10
CA LEU A 447 11.09 -1.00 -15.16
C LEU A 447 10.59 -0.82 -16.60
N ALA A 448 11.48 -0.55 -17.55
CA ALA A 448 11.14 -0.40 -18.96
C ALA A 448 10.63 -1.71 -19.57
N ASN A 449 11.28 -2.83 -19.25
CA ASN A 449 10.83 -4.15 -19.66
C ASN A 449 9.49 -4.54 -19.03
N GLY A 450 9.18 -4.05 -17.83
CA GLY A 450 7.87 -4.25 -17.20
C GLY A 450 6.75 -3.44 -17.87
N LEU A 451 7.05 -2.23 -18.36
CA LEU A 451 6.07 -1.36 -19.01
C LEU A 451 5.81 -1.73 -20.48
N TYR A 452 6.88 -2.00 -21.23
CA TYR A 452 6.85 -2.18 -22.68
C TYR A 452 7.68 -3.41 -23.10
N PRO A 453 7.35 -4.62 -22.61
CA PRO A 453 8.19 -5.80 -22.78
C PRO A 453 8.53 -6.13 -24.24
N LEU A 454 7.56 -6.01 -25.16
CA LEU A 454 7.75 -6.39 -26.56
C LEU A 454 8.55 -5.31 -27.29
N THR A 455 8.16 -4.04 -27.14
CA THR A 455 8.82 -2.92 -27.80
C THR A 455 10.26 -2.77 -27.28
N PHE A 456 10.43 -2.78 -25.96
CA PHE A 456 11.71 -2.49 -25.33
C PHE A 456 12.77 -3.55 -25.70
N GLU A 457 12.41 -4.83 -25.79
CA GLU A 457 13.34 -5.87 -26.24
C GLU A 457 13.94 -5.57 -27.63
N LYS A 458 13.15 -4.94 -28.52
CA LYS A 458 13.56 -4.61 -29.89
C LYS A 458 14.43 -3.36 -30.00
N VAL A 459 14.23 -2.39 -29.10
CA VAL A 459 14.89 -1.07 -29.20
C VAL A 459 15.86 -0.74 -28.06
N LYS A 460 15.98 -1.57 -27.02
CA LYS A 460 16.82 -1.29 -25.83
C LYS A 460 18.27 -0.93 -26.13
N LYS A 461 18.85 -1.47 -27.21
CA LYS A 461 20.24 -1.18 -27.63
C LYS A 461 20.41 0.20 -28.26
N ASP A 462 19.30 0.81 -28.68
CA ASP A 462 19.25 2.06 -29.42
C ASP A 462 18.82 3.24 -28.52
N ILE A 463 18.54 2.98 -27.24
CA ILE A 463 18.13 3.98 -26.25
C ILE A 463 19.35 4.43 -25.43
N ASP A 464 19.66 5.72 -25.46
CA ASP A 464 20.63 6.31 -24.52
C ASP A 464 19.99 6.46 -23.14
N LEU A 465 20.40 5.61 -22.20
CA LEU A 465 19.85 5.58 -20.85
C LEU A 465 20.20 6.82 -20.01
N ASN A 466 21.18 7.61 -20.42
CA ASN A 466 21.60 8.79 -19.66
C ASN A 466 20.55 9.91 -19.68
N ILE A 467 19.71 10.00 -20.72
CA ILE A 467 18.64 11.00 -20.82
C ILE A 467 17.61 10.88 -19.68
N LEU A 468 17.57 9.72 -19.02
CA LEU A 468 16.65 9.39 -17.94
C LEU A 468 17.19 9.74 -16.54
N LYS A 469 18.49 10.04 -16.41
CA LYS A 469 19.20 10.31 -15.13
C LYS A 469 18.94 11.72 -14.54
N GLY A 470 17.80 12.34 -14.83
CA GLY A 470 17.47 13.70 -14.38
C GLY A 470 16.03 13.88 -13.92
N GLY A 471 15.74 15.06 -13.36
CA GLY A 471 14.40 15.43 -12.88
C GLY A 471 13.32 15.42 -13.97
N GLY A 472 12.05 15.49 -13.57
CA GLY A 472 10.89 15.36 -14.46
C GLY A 472 10.40 13.92 -14.61
N SER A 473 9.33 13.70 -15.38
CA SER A 473 8.66 12.40 -15.49
C SER A 473 9.55 11.31 -16.08
N PHE A 474 9.71 10.19 -15.38
CA PHE A 474 10.42 9.02 -15.89
C PHE A 474 9.68 8.43 -17.11
N MET A 475 8.38 8.21 -16.93
CA MET A 475 7.53 7.59 -17.95
C MET A 475 7.53 8.37 -19.26
N LEU A 476 7.33 9.70 -19.21
CA LEU A 476 7.30 10.51 -20.44
C LEU A 476 8.63 10.52 -21.17
N LYS A 477 9.75 10.56 -20.44
CA LYS A 477 11.09 10.49 -21.06
C LYS A 477 11.34 9.12 -21.68
N LEU A 478 10.89 8.04 -21.03
CA LEU A 478 10.98 6.69 -21.58
C LEU A 478 10.18 6.58 -22.88
N ARG A 479 8.92 7.06 -22.90
CA ARG A 479 8.10 7.07 -24.13
C ARG A 479 8.80 7.81 -25.26
N GLN A 480 9.33 9.00 -24.99
CA GLN A 480 10.05 9.78 -26.00
C GLN A 480 11.29 9.05 -26.52
N ALA A 481 12.02 8.38 -25.63
CA ALA A 481 13.23 7.65 -25.99
C ALA A 481 12.93 6.42 -26.87
N ILE A 482 11.89 5.66 -26.51
CA ILE A 482 11.39 4.54 -27.31
C ILE A 482 10.94 5.04 -28.67
N GLN A 483 10.10 6.08 -28.72
CA GLN A 483 9.60 6.64 -29.97
C GLN A 483 10.74 7.08 -30.90
N ASN A 484 11.76 7.76 -30.37
CA ASN A 484 12.93 8.16 -31.16
C ASN A 484 13.70 6.96 -31.71
N ALA A 485 13.87 5.91 -30.89
CA ALA A 485 14.56 4.69 -31.30
C ALA A 485 13.79 3.93 -32.40
N ILE A 486 12.46 3.89 -32.32
CA ILE A 486 11.60 3.29 -33.34
C ILE A 486 11.68 4.08 -34.64
N SER A 487 11.50 5.40 -34.58
CA SER A 487 11.56 6.26 -35.75
C SER A 487 12.93 6.22 -36.45
N ALA A 488 14.00 5.92 -35.74
CA ALA A 488 15.33 5.74 -36.33
C ALA A 488 15.49 4.39 -37.07
N LYS A 489 14.71 3.36 -36.70
CA LYS A 489 14.73 2.05 -37.38
C LYS A 489 13.88 2.01 -38.64
N ASP A 490 12.84 2.84 -38.70
CA ASP A 490 11.89 2.89 -39.83
C ASP A 490 11.26 1.51 -40.11
N ASP A 491 10.81 0.84 -39.04
CA ASP A 491 10.22 -0.50 -39.07
C ASP A 491 8.76 -0.46 -38.58
N ASP A 492 7.84 -0.66 -39.52
CA ASP A 492 6.39 -0.59 -39.29
C ASP A 492 5.90 -1.63 -38.28
N ALA A 493 6.49 -2.84 -38.27
CA ALA A 493 6.09 -3.88 -37.32
C ALA A 493 6.43 -3.49 -35.87
N ILE A 494 7.57 -2.82 -35.66
CA ILE A 494 7.93 -2.28 -34.34
C ILE A 494 7.01 -1.14 -33.94
N GLN A 495 6.65 -0.27 -34.89
CA GLN A 495 5.72 0.83 -34.65
C GLN A 495 4.33 0.32 -34.23
N GLN A 496 3.80 -0.72 -34.89
CA GLN A 496 2.52 -1.34 -34.53
C GLN A 496 2.54 -1.95 -33.12
N VAL A 497 3.60 -2.68 -32.76
CA VAL A 497 3.77 -3.24 -31.40
C VAL A 497 3.84 -2.13 -30.34
N TRP A 498 4.54 -1.04 -30.65
CA TRP A 498 4.62 0.13 -29.78
C TRP A 498 3.28 0.80 -29.55
N GLU A 499 2.50 1.03 -30.62
CA GLU A 499 1.16 1.60 -30.52
C GLU A 499 0.23 0.72 -29.69
N TYR A 500 0.32 -0.59 -29.85
CA TYR A 500 -0.41 -1.57 -29.04
C TYR A 500 -0.05 -1.47 -27.55
N GLU A 501 1.24 -1.50 -27.18
CA GLU A 501 1.64 -1.42 -25.77
C GLU A 501 1.38 -0.04 -25.16
N LEU A 502 1.53 1.03 -25.94
CA LEU A 502 1.19 2.40 -25.53
C LEU A 502 -0.31 2.52 -25.25
N LYS A 503 -1.16 1.92 -26.09
CA LYS A 503 -2.61 1.95 -25.90
C LYS A 503 -3.03 1.24 -24.62
N LYS A 504 -2.39 0.12 -24.27
CA LYS A 504 -2.63 -0.59 -22.99
C LYS A 504 -2.38 0.33 -21.80
N GLU A 505 -1.25 1.03 -21.82
CA GLU A 505 -0.89 1.94 -20.74
C GLU A 505 -1.80 3.18 -20.69
N GLU A 506 -2.22 3.73 -21.82
CA GLU A 506 -3.17 4.86 -21.86
C GLU A 506 -4.51 4.51 -21.22
N LEU A 507 -5.04 3.31 -21.52
CA LEU A 507 -6.29 2.82 -20.95
C LEU A 507 -6.18 2.60 -19.45
N ASP A 508 -5.05 2.06 -19.02
CA ASP A 508 -4.75 1.83 -17.62
C ASP A 508 -4.70 3.14 -16.82
N SER A 509 -4.02 4.15 -17.40
CA SER A 509 -3.89 5.50 -16.83
C SER A 509 -5.20 6.29 -16.81
N ALA A 510 -6.16 5.95 -17.69
CA ALA A 510 -7.45 6.64 -17.79
C ALA A 510 -8.42 6.32 -16.63
N ILE A 511 -8.13 5.30 -15.82
CA ILE A 511 -9.00 4.90 -14.69
C ILE A 511 -8.99 6.01 -13.64
N GLU A 512 -10.06 6.81 -13.61
CA GLU A 512 -10.22 7.91 -12.65
C GLU A 512 -10.29 7.40 -11.20
N SER A 513 -11.05 6.34 -10.96
CA SER A 513 -11.14 5.68 -9.66
C SER A 513 -11.22 4.17 -9.79
N HIS A 514 -10.30 3.46 -9.14
CA HIS A 514 -10.31 1.99 -9.07
C HIS A 514 -11.57 1.47 -8.34
N SER A 515 -11.99 2.15 -7.26
CA SER A 515 -13.19 1.78 -6.49
C SER A 515 -14.50 1.90 -7.28
N TYR A 516 -14.71 3.05 -7.94
CA TYR A 516 -15.81 3.26 -8.88
C TYR A 516 -15.83 2.20 -10.00
N ASN A 517 -14.71 1.98 -10.68
CA ASN A 517 -14.62 1.00 -11.76
C ASN A 517 -14.98 -0.41 -11.27
N ARG A 518 -14.52 -0.79 -10.06
CA ARG A 518 -14.88 -2.07 -9.43
C ARG A 518 -16.37 -2.20 -9.20
N ILE A 519 -16.98 -1.23 -8.49
CA ILE A 519 -18.39 -1.35 -8.09
C ILE A 519 -19.32 -1.26 -9.31
N ARG A 520 -18.99 -0.40 -10.28
CA ARG A 520 -19.68 -0.35 -11.58
C ARG A 520 -19.68 -1.72 -12.23
N ARG A 521 -18.49 -2.34 -12.39
CA ARG A 521 -18.37 -3.64 -13.05
C ARG A 521 -19.18 -4.72 -12.35
N ILE A 522 -19.14 -4.78 -11.02
CA ILE A 522 -19.95 -5.75 -10.24
C ILE A 522 -21.44 -5.55 -10.55
N VAL A 523 -21.94 -4.32 -10.45
CA VAL A 523 -23.36 -4.01 -10.65
C VAL A 523 -23.82 -4.25 -12.08
N GLU A 524 -23.01 -3.88 -13.09
CA GLU A 524 -23.37 -4.09 -14.49
C GLU A 524 -23.37 -5.59 -14.87
N ILE A 525 -22.42 -6.38 -14.35
CA ILE A 525 -22.43 -7.85 -14.55
C ILE A 525 -23.66 -8.50 -13.88
N GLU A 526 -24.03 -8.06 -12.68
CA GLU A 526 -25.26 -8.55 -12.03
C GLU A 526 -26.51 -8.27 -12.89
N LYS A 527 -26.61 -7.07 -13.49
CA LYS A 527 -27.72 -6.72 -14.38
C LYS A 527 -27.71 -7.59 -15.64
N ASN A 528 -26.54 -7.81 -16.25
CA ASN A 528 -26.40 -8.72 -17.38
C ASN A 528 -26.93 -10.12 -17.05
N GLN A 529 -26.55 -10.67 -15.88
CA GLN A 529 -27.02 -11.99 -15.43
C GLN A 529 -28.55 -12.06 -15.27
N VAL A 530 -29.21 -10.96 -14.93
CA VAL A 530 -30.67 -10.91 -14.88
C VAL A 530 -31.26 -10.98 -16.29
N CYS A 531 -30.71 -10.25 -17.26
CA CYS A 531 -31.14 -10.27 -18.66
C CYS A 531 -30.93 -11.64 -19.33
N LEU A 532 -29.86 -12.36 -18.94
CA LEU A 532 -29.53 -13.66 -19.52
C LEU A 532 -30.44 -14.81 -19.03
N LYS A 533 -31.41 -14.55 -18.14
CA LYS A 533 -32.32 -15.59 -17.63
C LYS A 533 -33.27 -16.12 -18.69
N THR A 534 -33.63 -15.31 -19.69
CA THR A 534 -34.46 -15.77 -20.81
C THR A 534 -33.93 -15.21 -22.14
N GLU A 535 -33.88 -16.06 -23.16
CA GLU A 535 -33.46 -15.67 -24.51
C GLU A 535 -34.35 -14.58 -25.10
N ALA A 536 -35.66 -14.62 -24.80
CA ALA A 536 -36.61 -13.60 -25.25
C ALA A 536 -36.31 -12.21 -24.67
N GLU A 537 -35.86 -12.13 -23.41
CA GLU A 537 -35.42 -10.86 -22.82
C GLU A 537 -34.15 -10.36 -23.52
N LEU A 538 -33.17 -11.25 -23.77
CA LEU A 538 -31.94 -10.89 -24.47
C LEU A 538 -32.20 -10.31 -25.87
N ILE A 539 -33.01 -10.98 -26.70
CA ILE A 539 -33.25 -10.60 -28.10
C ILE A 539 -33.79 -9.17 -28.22
N HIS A 540 -34.65 -8.74 -27.30
CA HIS A 540 -35.27 -7.40 -27.33
C HIS A 540 -34.50 -6.34 -26.55
N THR A 541 -33.35 -6.70 -25.99
CA THR A 541 -32.52 -5.79 -25.20
C THR A 541 -31.63 -4.93 -26.10
N GLN A 542 -31.45 -3.67 -25.70
CA GLN A 542 -30.47 -2.78 -26.28
C GLN A 542 -29.17 -2.88 -25.46
N LEU A 543 -28.08 -3.19 -26.13
CA LEU A 543 -26.76 -3.34 -25.55
C LEU A 543 -25.82 -2.26 -26.07
N VAL A 544 -24.76 -2.01 -25.33
CA VAL A 544 -23.70 -1.08 -25.69
C VAL A 544 -22.35 -1.63 -25.25
N LEU A 545 -21.34 -1.43 -26.07
CA LEU A 545 -19.94 -1.58 -25.71
C LEU A 545 -19.54 -0.33 -24.91
N PRO A 546 -19.15 -0.45 -23.63
CA PRO A 546 -18.70 0.68 -22.83
C PRO A 546 -17.55 1.42 -23.51
N GLU A 547 -17.57 2.76 -23.46
CA GLU A 547 -16.57 3.62 -24.13
C GLU A 547 -15.12 3.31 -23.70
N GLU A 548 -14.95 2.83 -22.47
CA GLU A 548 -13.65 2.42 -21.93
C GLU A 548 -13.16 1.05 -22.43
N HIS A 549 -14.01 0.24 -23.07
CA HIS A 549 -13.65 -1.05 -23.63
C HIS A 549 -13.20 -0.85 -25.08
N VAL A 550 -11.94 -1.17 -25.36
CA VAL A 550 -11.33 -0.82 -26.65
C VAL A 550 -11.07 -2.08 -27.47
N LEU A 551 -11.65 -2.10 -28.66
CA LEU A 551 -11.36 -3.09 -29.70
C LEU A 551 -10.13 -2.66 -30.51
N LEU A 552 -9.21 -3.58 -30.75
CA LEU A 552 -8.00 -3.35 -31.53
C LEU A 552 -7.68 -4.54 -32.44
N GLU A 553 -7.03 -4.24 -33.56
CA GLU A 553 -6.29 -5.23 -34.34
C GLU A 553 -4.95 -5.48 -33.66
N LEU A 554 -4.56 -6.75 -33.58
CA LEU A 554 -3.32 -7.19 -32.96
C LEU A 554 -2.17 -7.12 -33.98
N PRO A 555 -1.00 -6.58 -33.60
CA PRO A 555 0.20 -6.73 -34.41
C PRO A 555 0.49 -8.20 -34.68
N GLU A 556 1.00 -8.53 -35.88
CA GLU A 556 1.23 -9.93 -36.34
C GLU A 556 2.01 -10.77 -35.31
N GLU A 557 2.96 -10.15 -34.61
CA GLU A 557 3.75 -10.80 -33.56
C GLU A 557 2.95 -11.17 -32.31
N VAL A 558 1.98 -10.33 -31.93
CA VAL A 558 1.09 -10.57 -30.79
C VAL A 558 0.00 -11.59 -31.17
N ALA A 559 -0.51 -11.53 -32.40
CA ALA A 559 -1.49 -12.47 -32.91
C ALA A 559 -0.97 -13.92 -32.94
N LYS A 560 0.33 -14.12 -33.28
CA LYS A 560 0.98 -15.44 -33.27
C LYS A 560 0.93 -16.14 -31.92
N ASP A 561 1.02 -15.38 -30.83
CA ASP A 561 0.98 -15.91 -29.47
C ASP A 561 -0.46 -16.15 -28.97
N ASN A 562 -1.46 -15.55 -29.63
CA ASN A 562 -2.89 -15.67 -29.29
C ASN A 562 -3.65 -16.64 -30.20
N GLU A 563 -3.04 -17.81 -30.49
CA GLU A 563 -3.65 -18.86 -31.34
C GLU A 563 -4.01 -18.41 -32.77
N GLY A 564 -3.44 -17.29 -33.24
CA GLY A 564 -3.73 -16.73 -34.55
C GLY A 564 -4.92 -15.78 -34.59
N GLU A 565 -5.48 -15.43 -33.42
CA GLU A 565 -6.52 -14.41 -33.35
C GLU A 565 -5.93 -13.03 -33.65
N GLU A 566 -6.54 -12.34 -34.63
CA GLU A 566 -6.05 -11.06 -35.18
C GLU A 566 -6.60 -9.84 -34.45
N TYR A 567 -7.54 -10.02 -33.52
CA TYR A 567 -8.17 -8.93 -32.79
C TYR A 567 -8.15 -9.17 -31.28
N ALA A 568 -8.29 -8.10 -30.51
CA ALA A 568 -8.51 -8.18 -29.07
C ALA A 568 -9.44 -7.08 -28.57
N ILE A 569 -10.03 -7.32 -27.40
CA ILE A 569 -10.70 -6.31 -26.61
C ILE A 569 -9.97 -6.10 -25.28
N PHE A 570 -9.75 -4.82 -24.95
CA PHE A 570 -9.17 -4.39 -23.70
C PHE A 570 -10.24 -3.86 -22.76
N ILE A 571 -10.23 -4.36 -21.52
CA ILE A 571 -11.18 -3.96 -20.48
C ILE A 571 -10.39 -3.46 -19.26
N PRO A 572 -10.44 -2.15 -18.95
CA PRO A 572 -9.76 -1.62 -17.77
C PRO A 572 -10.43 -2.14 -16.50
N THR A 573 -9.64 -2.78 -15.65
CA THR A 573 -10.06 -3.22 -14.32
C THR A 573 -9.27 -2.50 -13.22
N PRO A 574 -9.75 -2.55 -11.97
CA PRO A 574 -9.10 -1.83 -10.89
C PRO A 574 -7.66 -2.30 -10.64
N GLU A 575 -7.38 -3.59 -10.80
CA GLU A 575 -6.08 -4.20 -10.51
C GLU A 575 -5.17 -4.35 -11.73
N PHE A 576 -5.72 -4.54 -12.93
CA PHE A 576 -4.97 -4.73 -14.18
C PHE A 576 -5.85 -4.50 -15.43
N LEU A 577 -5.25 -4.44 -16.61
CA LEU A 577 -5.98 -4.44 -17.88
C LEU A 577 -6.30 -5.88 -18.29
N LEU A 578 -7.58 -6.20 -18.49
CA LEU A 578 -7.97 -7.47 -19.11
C LEU A 578 -7.82 -7.39 -20.62
N GLU A 579 -7.35 -8.47 -21.21
CA GLU A 579 -7.16 -8.62 -22.64
C GLU A 579 -7.78 -9.94 -23.07
N PHE A 580 -8.76 -9.86 -23.97
CA PHE A 580 -9.41 -11.03 -24.56
C PHE A 580 -9.13 -11.06 -26.06
N PRO A 581 -8.45 -12.08 -26.59
CA PRO A 581 -8.32 -12.27 -28.02
C PRO A 581 -9.68 -12.60 -28.63
N LEU A 582 -9.91 -12.13 -29.85
CA LEU A 582 -11.17 -12.27 -30.59
C LEU A 582 -10.87 -12.72 -32.02
N ASN A 583 -11.64 -13.71 -32.50
CA ASN A 583 -11.73 -13.95 -33.92
C ASN A 583 -12.54 -12.86 -34.63
N ASP A 584 -12.40 -12.83 -35.95
CA ASP A 584 -13.08 -11.90 -36.84
C ASP A 584 -14.61 -11.87 -36.63
N PHE A 585 -15.23 -13.04 -36.38
CA PHE A 585 -16.66 -13.12 -36.12
C PHE A 585 -17.05 -12.41 -34.80
N ALA A 586 -16.36 -12.74 -33.70
CA ALA A 586 -16.62 -12.15 -32.39
C ALA A 586 -16.32 -10.64 -32.37
N TYR A 587 -15.21 -10.23 -33.00
CA TYR A 587 -14.85 -8.82 -33.20
C TYR A 587 -15.97 -8.08 -33.94
N THR A 588 -16.45 -8.64 -35.05
CA THR A 588 -17.51 -8.04 -35.86
C THR A 588 -18.82 -7.91 -35.07
N VAL A 589 -19.22 -8.94 -34.31
CA VAL A 589 -20.40 -8.88 -33.43
C VAL A 589 -20.28 -7.76 -32.40
N ILE A 590 -19.19 -7.73 -31.63
CA ILE A 590 -19.00 -6.76 -30.55
C ILE A 590 -18.95 -5.33 -31.12
N LYS A 591 -18.32 -5.14 -32.29
CA LYS A 591 -18.21 -3.85 -32.97
C LYS A 591 -19.58 -3.26 -33.33
N LYS A 592 -20.60 -4.08 -33.62
CA LYS A 592 -21.98 -3.58 -33.87
C LYS A 592 -22.60 -2.88 -32.65
N PHE A 593 -21.99 -3.00 -31.47
CA PHE A 593 -22.42 -2.35 -30.23
C PHE A 593 -21.53 -1.17 -29.81
N GLU A 594 -20.57 -0.70 -30.63
CA GLU A 594 -19.82 0.55 -30.38
C GLU A 594 -20.75 1.76 -30.15
N GLN A 595 -21.96 1.69 -30.69
CA GLN A 595 -23.10 2.53 -30.35
C GLN A 595 -24.24 1.64 -29.84
N PRO A 596 -25.13 2.15 -28.97
CA PRO A 596 -26.25 1.37 -28.47
C PRO A 596 -27.08 0.72 -29.60
N ASN A 597 -27.13 -0.62 -29.63
CA ASN A 597 -27.79 -1.39 -30.68
C ASN A 597 -28.66 -2.51 -30.09
N ARG A 598 -29.73 -2.89 -30.78
CA ARG A 598 -30.65 -3.96 -30.34
C ARG A 598 -30.12 -5.32 -30.79
N VAL A 599 -30.20 -6.32 -29.92
CA VAL A 599 -29.72 -7.68 -30.23
C VAL A 599 -30.40 -8.23 -31.50
N GLU A 600 -31.72 -8.09 -31.63
CA GLU A 600 -32.46 -8.51 -32.83
C GLU A 600 -31.98 -7.84 -34.12
N GLN A 601 -31.54 -6.58 -34.05
CA GLN A 601 -31.02 -5.85 -35.20
C GLN A 601 -29.62 -6.33 -35.58
N VAL A 602 -28.74 -6.51 -34.59
CA VAL A 602 -27.38 -7.05 -34.82
C VAL A 602 -27.45 -8.44 -35.43
N ILE A 603 -28.40 -9.29 -35.02
CA ILE A 603 -28.60 -10.60 -35.63
C ILE A 603 -28.89 -10.51 -37.13
N VAL A 604 -29.72 -9.53 -37.56
CA VAL A 604 -30.00 -9.29 -38.99
C VAL A 604 -28.76 -8.74 -39.69
N GLU A 605 -28.09 -7.76 -39.10
CA GLU A 605 -26.86 -7.16 -39.65
C GLU A 605 -25.76 -8.19 -39.85
N MET A 606 -25.62 -9.17 -38.94
CA MET A 606 -24.63 -10.26 -39.06
C MET A 606 -24.97 -11.25 -40.16
N VAL A 607 -26.26 -11.53 -40.42
CA VAL A 607 -26.67 -12.35 -41.57
C VAL A 607 -26.33 -11.65 -42.88
N ASP A 608 -26.56 -10.34 -42.95
CA ASP A 608 -26.25 -9.53 -44.13
C ASP A 608 -24.73 -9.40 -44.34
N GLU A 609 -23.95 -9.18 -43.28
CA GLU A 609 -22.48 -9.03 -43.32
C GLU A 609 -21.76 -10.26 -43.90
N PHE A 610 -22.22 -11.46 -43.55
CA PHE A 610 -21.62 -12.71 -44.02
C PHE A 610 -22.23 -13.23 -45.33
N GLU A 611 -23.14 -12.47 -45.95
CA GLU A 611 -23.76 -12.73 -47.25
C GLU A 611 -24.38 -14.15 -47.40
N VAL A 612 -24.85 -14.75 -46.31
CA VAL A 612 -25.42 -16.12 -46.30
C VAL A 612 -26.85 -16.13 -46.85
N THR A 613 -27.18 -17.13 -47.67
CA THR A 613 -28.49 -17.21 -48.34
C THR A 613 -29.24 -18.52 -48.08
N GLU A 614 -28.56 -19.57 -47.63
CA GLU A 614 -29.20 -20.83 -47.24
C GLU A 614 -29.79 -20.73 -45.82
N GLN A 615 -31.01 -21.25 -45.62
CA GLN A 615 -31.69 -21.15 -44.33
C GLN A 615 -30.88 -21.77 -43.18
N SER A 616 -30.18 -22.88 -43.43
CA SER A 616 -29.32 -23.52 -42.42
C SER A 616 -28.11 -22.67 -42.03
N GLU A 617 -27.52 -21.96 -42.98
CA GLU A 617 -26.39 -21.05 -42.72
C GLU A 617 -26.86 -19.80 -41.98
N ILE A 618 -28.02 -19.25 -42.37
CA ILE A 618 -28.69 -18.16 -41.67
C ILE A 618 -28.95 -18.55 -40.21
N ASP A 619 -29.53 -19.72 -39.95
CA ASP A 619 -29.83 -20.18 -38.59
C ASP A 619 -28.54 -20.37 -37.77
N GLN A 620 -27.45 -20.86 -38.39
CA GLN A 620 -26.14 -20.97 -37.74
C GLN A 620 -25.55 -19.60 -37.38
N VAL A 621 -25.55 -18.62 -38.30
CA VAL A 621 -25.04 -17.26 -38.02
C VAL A 621 -25.82 -16.63 -36.87
N LYS A 622 -27.15 -16.82 -36.83
CA LYS A 622 -27.99 -16.34 -35.72
C LYS A 622 -27.61 -16.98 -34.39
N GLU A 623 -27.47 -18.30 -34.34
CA GLU A 623 -27.12 -19.04 -33.13
C GLU A 623 -25.75 -18.61 -32.60
N VAL A 624 -24.74 -18.53 -33.47
CA VAL A 624 -23.39 -18.10 -33.09
C VAL A 624 -23.38 -16.63 -32.67
N THR A 625 -24.14 -15.74 -33.32
CA THR A 625 -24.26 -14.33 -32.91
C THR A 625 -24.85 -14.22 -31.50
N ILE A 626 -25.95 -14.93 -31.21
CA ILE A 626 -26.58 -14.94 -29.88
C ILE A 626 -25.59 -15.50 -28.84
N TYR A 627 -24.87 -16.57 -29.18
CA TYR A 627 -23.85 -17.15 -28.30
C TYR A 627 -22.75 -16.14 -27.98
N GLN A 628 -22.19 -15.44 -28.99
CA GLN A 628 -21.15 -14.44 -28.79
C GLN A 628 -21.64 -13.26 -27.93
N ILE A 629 -22.87 -12.79 -28.15
CA ILE A 629 -23.48 -11.73 -27.32
C ILE A 629 -23.63 -12.22 -25.88
N THR A 630 -24.09 -13.46 -25.69
CA THR A 630 -24.27 -14.06 -24.37
C THR A 630 -22.94 -14.15 -23.60
N GLU A 631 -21.89 -14.64 -24.26
CA GLU A 631 -20.56 -14.70 -23.66
C GLU A 631 -19.99 -13.30 -23.38
N ALA A 632 -20.19 -12.34 -24.28
CA ALA A 632 -19.78 -10.96 -24.05
C ALA A 632 -20.49 -10.35 -22.82
N LEU A 633 -21.77 -10.67 -22.59
CA LEU A 633 -22.49 -10.25 -21.39
C LEU A 633 -21.98 -10.94 -20.11
N HIS A 634 -21.69 -12.25 -20.17
CA HIS A 634 -21.10 -13.00 -19.05
C HIS A 634 -19.73 -12.43 -18.62
N GLN A 635 -18.88 -12.06 -19.59
CA GLN A 635 -17.55 -11.50 -19.32
C GLN A 635 -17.60 -10.02 -18.92
N GLY A 636 -18.76 -9.38 -19.06
CA GLY A 636 -18.93 -7.94 -18.84
C GLY A 636 -18.25 -7.10 -19.93
N ILE A 637 -18.15 -7.62 -21.15
CA ILE A 637 -17.70 -6.89 -22.34
C ILE A 637 -18.80 -5.92 -22.80
N LEU A 638 -20.04 -6.40 -22.91
CA LEU A 638 -21.21 -5.59 -23.24
C LEU A 638 -22.01 -5.29 -21.98
N PHE A 639 -22.66 -4.13 -21.92
CA PHE A 639 -23.64 -3.79 -20.88
C PHE A 639 -24.99 -3.45 -21.51
N ILE A 640 -26.04 -3.56 -20.70
CA ILE A 640 -27.38 -3.10 -21.05
C ILE A 640 -27.35 -1.56 -21.12
N ASP A 641 -27.83 -0.98 -22.23
CA ASP A 641 -27.96 0.47 -22.33
C ASP A 641 -29.07 0.98 -21.41
N HIS A 642 -28.77 2.03 -20.65
CA HIS A 642 -29.66 2.66 -19.69
C HIS A 642 -30.10 4.06 -20.08
N SER A 643 -29.79 4.48 -21.31
CA SER A 643 -30.38 5.69 -21.89
C SER A 643 -31.90 5.61 -21.69
N PRO A 644 -32.52 6.57 -20.96
CA PRO A 644 -33.97 6.59 -20.88
C PRO A 644 -34.45 6.66 -22.33
N VAL A 645 -35.24 5.68 -22.77
CA VAL A 645 -35.78 5.67 -24.13
C VAL A 645 -36.50 7.01 -24.33
N VAL A 646 -35.82 7.94 -25.00
CA VAL A 646 -36.34 9.27 -25.30
C VAL A 646 -37.39 9.07 -26.38
N HIS A 647 -38.65 9.13 -25.94
CA HIS A 647 -39.88 9.41 -26.69
C HIS A 647 -40.07 8.73 -28.06
N GLN A 648 -41.13 7.91 -28.14
CA GLN A 648 -42.13 8.11 -29.20
C GLN A 648 -43.36 8.81 -28.62
#